data_AF-A0A1H0QXW6-F1
#
_entry.id   AF-A0A1H0QXW6-F1
#
_cell.length_a   1.000
_cell.length_b   1.000
_cell.length_c   1.000
_cell.angle_alpha   90.00
_cell.angle_beta   90.00
_cell.angle_gamma   90.00
#
_symmetry.space_group_name_H-M   'P 1'
#
loop_
_entity.id
_entity.type
_entity.pdbx_description
1 polymer ?
#
loop_
_entity_poly.entity_id
_entity_poly.type
_entity_poly.pdbx_seq_one_letter_code
_entity_poly.pdbx_strand_id
1 'polypeptide(L)'
;MSDQILGTLLEESASIRQETLDQLIAMTERITTAEGSTHTIIPFLTIFRKSLQTTPIPDLLTPSLCILLQGTKKLHFGQDLIHYRPGDYFASLIDIPASENIIDATKESPYISIRIDLTAKEIATVVIEAEISMKPRDTKLTARAFFGKSDAHLLDLLMKLLKLTDKPNEARFLSGLIKREMIFHLLSRDNGYLFFQQAVLYQQSDKVSSAIEWIKTNYARSFTVEELAKSINISLSGLHHKFKAITTMSPLQYQKLLRLQEARRLMLSGSMGAMTAASKVGYDSPSQFNREYRRLFGLPPHQDIKTMRESSMISGVYENRNQNKNAIPEGERNMEPTTFVLFGATGDLAKRKIYPALYNLFVDQELSPSFEVIGLGRSELTDDTFRARVEHSIRSFSRREANNSALIHDFLHAFRYRVLDIGRKEDYMKLLRLIEQREEELRISPNRLFYLSVGPEFFERIAAGIQESGLGSANGWKRLVIEKPFGHDLQSARDLNQKLSQAFEEHEIFRIDHYLGKPMVQKLEILQQNSVLKALWDNHYIANVQITAIETVGVEERAGYYDHVGAVRDMFQNHMLQLLMMLASHLPNNSDSEMVRFKKKKVMEALEPLQKQDVSANVIRGQYKAGAVQGKPVIGYTSEPGIAATSMNDTFIAAKLQIDDFFWRGVPFYIRTGKRMKDKSTRIVIEFKELSKMSSQANADGKSPNLLVFEISPNEGITLQLNTMDPQHKGGVKPIHMDFHESRDNVHEAYENLIYDALHGDPTFFAHWDEVELSWKWVQPILEAFEKNLVPLHPYAAGTYGPAESDALLAEDGYHWWFDAKPEQEFETKGREQYAFHKDH
;
A
#
# COMPACT_ATOMS: atom_id res chain seq x y z
N MET A 1 -24.33 -58.44 21.60
CA MET A 1 -23.16 -57.55 21.71
C MET A 1 -23.72 -56.16 21.88
N SER A 2 -23.55 -55.67 23.10
CA SER A 2 -24.54 -54.93 23.89
C SER A 2 -24.24 -53.44 23.92
N ASP A 3 -25.26 -52.65 24.26
CA ASP A 3 -25.20 -51.21 24.56
C ASP A 3 -24.06 -50.80 25.51
N GLN A 4 -23.46 -51.74 26.24
CA GLN A 4 -22.24 -51.55 27.03
C GLN A 4 -21.00 -51.21 26.21
N ILE A 5 -20.81 -51.81 25.01
CA ILE A 5 -19.66 -51.51 24.12
C ILE A 5 -19.86 -50.13 23.47
N LEU A 6 -21.10 -49.79 23.12
CA LEU A 6 -21.43 -48.46 22.60
C LEU A 6 -21.26 -47.37 23.68
N GLY A 7 -21.66 -47.68 24.93
CA GLY A 7 -21.46 -46.80 26.09
C GLY A 7 -19.99 -46.56 26.41
N THR A 8 -19.16 -47.60 26.41
CA THR A 8 -17.70 -47.47 26.65
C THR A 8 -16.98 -46.72 25.53
N LEU A 9 -17.33 -46.96 24.26
CA LEU A 9 -16.77 -46.20 23.13
C LEU A 9 -17.20 -44.72 23.12
N LEU A 10 -18.41 -44.41 23.58
CA LEU A 10 -18.89 -43.03 23.74
C LEU A 10 -18.22 -42.33 24.92
N GLU A 11 -17.97 -43.04 26.03
CA GLU A 11 -17.23 -42.52 27.19
C GLU A 11 -15.74 -42.29 26.86
N GLU A 12 -15.08 -43.21 26.14
CA GLU A 12 -13.70 -43.05 25.66
C GLU A 12 -13.58 -41.86 24.69
N SER A 13 -14.52 -41.72 23.75
CA SER A 13 -14.55 -40.59 22.81
C SER A 13 -14.79 -39.24 23.50
N ALA A 14 -15.60 -39.22 24.56
CA ALA A 14 -15.85 -38.03 25.38
C ALA A 14 -14.60 -37.67 26.22
N SER A 15 -13.92 -38.66 26.78
CA SER A 15 -12.68 -38.49 27.56
C SER A 15 -11.53 -37.90 26.73
N ILE A 16 -11.28 -38.45 25.54
CA ILE A 16 -10.22 -37.96 24.62
C ILE A 16 -10.50 -36.52 24.17
N ARG A 17 -11.78 -36.19 23.95
CA ARG A 17 -12.18 -34.82 23.57
C ARG A 17 -11.95 -33.84 24.71
N GLN A 18 -12.27 -34.22 25.95
CA GLN A 18 -12.02 -33.39 27.12
C GLN A 18 -10.52 -33.13 27.30
N GLU A 19 -9.69 -34.17 27.18
CA GLU A 19 -8.22 -34.03 27.25
C GLU A 19 -7.67 -33.06 26.17
N THR A 20 -8.23 -33.13 24.95
CA THR A 20 -7.85 -32.23 23.86
C THR A 20 -8.25 -30.77 24.16
N LEU A 21 -9.43 -30.55 24.73
CA LEU A 21 -9.89 -29.22 25.14
C LEU A 21 -9.00 -28.67 26.27
N ASP A 22 -8.64 -29.48 27.25
CA ASP A 22 -7.75 -29.09 28.35
C ASP A 22 -6.36 -28.67 27.83
N GLN A 23 -5.83 -29.38 26.85
CA GLN A 23 -4.59 -29.00 26.16
C GLN A 23 -4.72 -27.66 25.43
N LEU A 24 -5.81 -27.45 24.69
CA LEU A 24 -6.09 -26.18 24.00
C LEU A 24 -6.22 -25.02 25.00
N ILE A 25 -6.90 -25.23 26.13
CA ILE A 25 -6.99 -24.24 27.21
C ILE A 25 -5.59 -23.88 27.68
N ALA A 26 -4.77 -24.85 28.08
CA ALA A 26 -3.40 -24.61 28.54
C ALA A 26 -2.54 -23.87 27.49
N MET A 27 -2.72 -24.16 26.20
CA MET A 27 -2.05 -23.43 25.13
C MET A 27 -2.51 -21.97 25.02
N THR A 28 -3.81 -21.71 25.10
CA THR A 28 -4.33 -20.33 25.07
C THR A 28 -3.86 -19.52 26.28
N GLU A 29 -3.74 -20.14 27.45
CA GLU A 29 -3.27 -19.46 28.66
C GLU A 29 -1.78 -19.11 28.61
N ARG A 30 -0.96 -19.92 27.92
CA ARG A 30 0.44 -19.57 27.64
C ARG A 30 0.57 -18.35 26.74
N ILE A 31 -0.37 -18.17 25.80
CA ILE A 31 -0.39 -17.02 24.90
C ILE A 31 -0.90 -15.78 25.64
N THR A 32 -1.99 -15.92 26.42
CA THR A 32 -2.59 -14.79 27.12
C THR A 32 -3.46 -15.21 28.30
N THR A 33 -3.34 -14.46 29.39
CA THR A 33 -4.25 -14.51 30.54
C THR A 33 -5.07 -13.22 30.69
N ALA A 34 -4.96 -12.30 29.72
CA ALA A 34 -5.63 -11.00 29.75
C ALA A 34 -7.15 -11.13 29.53
N GLU A 35 -7.93 -10.26 30.18
CA GLU A 35 -9.38 -10.17 29.95
C GLU A 35 -9.70 -9.52 28.59
N GLY A 36 -10.70 -10.05 27.90
CA GLY A 36 -11.17 -9.54 26.62
C GLY A 36 -10.64 -10.30 25.42
N SER A 37 -10.45 -9.59 24.31
CA SER A 37 -9.97 -10.17 23.04
C SER A 37 -8.47 -9.93 22.89
N THR A 38 -7.72 -11.00 22.65
CA THR A 38 -6.29 -10.96 22.36
C THR A 38 -6.06 -11.40 20.92
N HIS A 39 -5.59 -10.48 20.09
CA HIS A 39 -5.12 -10.81 18.74
C HIS A 39 -3.76 -11.51 18.82
N THR A 40 -3.59 -12.54 18.00
CA THR A 40 -2.31 -13.27 17.91
C THR A 40 -1.46 -12.75 16.76
N ILE A 41 -0.24 -13.27 16.61
CA ILE A 41 0.60 -13.01 15.43
C ILE A 41 -0.01 -13.56 14.12
N ILE A 42 -0.99 -14.46 14.22
CA ILE A 42 -1.77 -14.97 13.10
C ILE A 42 -2.97 -14.03 12.92
N PRO A 43 -3.04 -13.23 11.83
CA PRO A 43 -3.96 -12.08 11.73
C PRO A 43 -5.46 -12.41 11.86
N PHE A 44 -5.85 -13.63 11.48
CA PHE A 44 -7.24 -14.08 11.53
C PHE A 44 -7.59 -14.85 12.80
N LEU A 45 -6.65 -15.02 13.73
CA LEU A 45 -6.82 -15.81 14.95
C LEU A 45 -6.84 -14.90 16.19
N THR A 46 -7.96 -14.94 16.91
CA THR A 46 -8.19 -14.16 18.13
C THR A 46 -8.60 -15.08 19.27
N ILE A 47 -8.02 -14.88 20.46
CA ILE A 47 -8.39 -15.58 21.69
C ILE A 47 -9.27 -14.65 22.52
N PHE A 48 -10.36 -15.15 23.06
CA PHE A 48 -11.26 -14.38 23.92
C PHE A 48 -11.34 -15.00 25.31
N ARG A 49 -11.10 -14.21 26.36
CA ARG A 49 -11.15 -14.63 27.76
C ARG A 49 -12.04 -13.71 28.58
N LYS A 50 -12.90 -14.27 29.43
CA LYS A 50 -13.67 -13.52 30.44
C LYS A 50 -13.74 -14.28 31.76
N SER A 51 -13.35 -13.64 32.85
CA SER A 51 -13.39 -14.23 34.20
C SER A 51 -14.66 -13.90 35.00
N LEU A 52 -15.61 -13.19 34.39
CA LEU A 52 -16.88 -12.81 35.01
C LEU A 52 -18.04 -13.05 34.05
N GLN A 53 -19.18 -13.49 34.59
CA GLN A 53 -20.43 -13.55 33.85
C GLN A 53 -20.84 -12.17 33.32
N THR A 54 -21.53 -12.14 32.19
CA THR A 54 -21.99 -10.89 31.57
C THR A 54 -23.51 -10.79 31.58
N THR A 55 -24.04 -9.57 31.50
CA THR A 55 -25.45 -9.39 31.14
C THR A 55 -25.62 -9.62 29.62
N PRO A 56 -26.84 -9.86 29.13
CA PRO A 56 -27.09 -9.92 27.69
C PRO A 56 -26.69 -8.61 27.00
N ILE A 57 -25.68 -8.67 26.14
CA ILE A 57 -25.17 -7.52 25.38
C ILE A 57 -25.57 -7.71 23.92
N PRO A 58 -26.32 -6.77 23.32
CA PRO A 58 -26.54 -6.78 21.87
C PRO A 58 -25.24 -6.54 21.11
N ASP A 59 -24.96 -7.40 20.13
CA ASP A 59 -23.76 -7.37 19.31
C ASP A 59 -24.06 -7.76 17.85
N LEU A 60 -23.10 -7.50 16.96
CA LEU A 60 -23.15 -7.87 15.55
C LEU A 60 -22.04 -8.87 15.29
N LEU A 61 -22.40 -10.15 15.24
CA LEU A 61 -21.45 -11.21 14.96
C LEU A 61 -20.98 -11.11 13.51
N THR A 62 -19.69 -10.83 13.35
CA THR A 62 -19.03 -10.76 12.03
C THR A 62 -18.62 -12.14 11.53
N PRO A 63 -18.44 -12.32 10.21
CA PRO A 63 -18.12 -13.60 9.60
C PRO A 63 -16.88 -14.26 10.23
N SER A 64 -17.09 -15.41 10.87
CA SER A 64 -16.06 -16.08 11.67
C SER A 64 -16.47 -17.51 12.03
N LEU A 65 -15.49 -18.33 12.40
CA LEU A 65 -15.64 -19.59 13.11
C LEU A 65 -15.19 -19.38 14.57
N CYS A 66 -16.11 -19.48 15.52
CA CYS A 66 -15.81 -19.39 16.94
C CYS A 66 -15.94 -20.77 17.60
N ILE A 67 -14.94 -21.19 18.36
CA ILE A 67 -14.90 -22.49 19.05
C ILE A 67 -14.77 -22.23 20.55
N LEU A 68 -15.69 -22.80 21.33
CA LEU A 68 -15.70 -22.64 22.78
C LEU A 68 -14.82 -23.70 23.44
N LEU A 69 -13.85 -23.27 24.26
CA LEU A 69 -12.95 -24.16 24.97
C LEU A 69 -13.36 -24.35 26.44
N GLN A 70 -13.77 -23.26 27.11
CA GLN A 70 -14.15 -23.29 28.53
C GLN A 70 -15.29 -22.30 28.82
N GLY A 71 -16.12 -22.61 29.82
CA GLY A 71 -17.27 -21.79 30.22
C GLY A 71 -18.51 -22.07 29.37
N THR A 72 -19.55 -21.23 29.52
CA THR A 72 -20.80 -21.37 28.79
C THR A 72 -21.26 -20.00 28.27
N LYS A 73 -21.84 -19.97 27.06
CA LYS A 73 -22.38 -18.73 26.47
C LYS A 73 -23.81 -18.95 25.96
N LYS A 74 -24.72 -18.03 26.25
CA LYS A 74 -26.05 -17.94 25.66
C LYS A 74 -26.02 -16.95 24.51
N LEU A 75 -26.46 -17.39 23.35
CA LEU A 75 -26.59 -16.57 22.15
C LEU A 75 -28.06 -16.50 21.75
N HIS A 76 -28.62 -15.29 21.75
CA HIS A 76 -29.97 -15.03 21.24
C HIS A 76 -29.84 -14.41 19.84
N PHE A 77 -30.41 -15.05 18.83
CA PHE A 77 -30.48 -14.48 17.48
C PHE A 77 -31.88 -14.72 16.89
N GLY A 78 -32.55 -13.65 16.47
CA GLY A 78 -33.96 -13.75 16.07
C GLY A 78 -34.85 -14.29 17.19
N GLN A 79 -35.51 -15.43 16.96
CA GLN A 79 -36.35 -16.12 17.95
C GLN A 79 -35.62 -17.29 18.65
N ASP A 80 -34.39 -17.59 18.22
CA ASP A 80 -33.65 -18.75 18.68
C ASP A 80 -32.73 -18.38 19.84
N LEU A 81 -32.69 -19.26 20.84
CA LEU A 81 -31.76 -19.20 21.96
C LEU A 81 -30.86 -20.43 21.92
N ILE A 82 -29.56 -20.22 21.79
CA ILE A 82 -28.56 -21.29 21.74
C ILE A 82 -27.61 -21.21 22.92
N HIS A 83 -27.32 -22.38 23.49
CA HIS A 83 -26.39 -22.57 24.59
C HIS A 83 -25.10 -23.20 24.06
N TYR A 84 -24.01 -22.44 24.13
CA TYR A 84 -22.66 -22.86 23.78
C TYR A 84 -22.00 -23.54 24.98
N ARG A 85 -21.54 -24.78 24.78
CA ARG A 85 -20.75 -25.53 25.75
C ARG A 85 -19.34 -25.83 25.21
N PRO A 86 -18.38 -26.20 26.08
CA PRO A 86 -17.04 -26.60 25.64
C PRO A 86 -17.08 -27.64 24.52
N GLY A 87 -16.34 -27.39 23.44
CA GLY A 87 -16.31 -28.22 22.23
C GLY A 87 -17.42 -27.93 21.21
N ASP A 88 -18.30 -26.95 21.46
CA ASP A 88 -19.22 -26.46 20.44
C ASP A 88 -18.55 -25.36 19.60
N TYR A 89 -18.89 -25.29 18.31
CA TYR A 89 -18.48 -24.23 17.41
C TYR A 89 -19.67 -23.48 16.81
N PHE A 90 -19.43 -22.20 16.52
CA PHE A 90 -20.28 -21.28 15.79
C PHE A 90 -19.59 -20.94 14.48
N ALA A 91 -20.30 -20.92 13.37
CA ALA A 91 -19.79 -20.31 12.16
C ALA A 91 -20.84 -19.41 11.51
N SER A 92 -20.41 -18.23 11.07
CA SER A 92 -21.23 -17.31 10.30
C SER A 92 -20.46 -16.81 9.09
N LEU A 93 -21.14 -16.62 7.96
CA LEU A 93 -20.58 -16.04 6.74
C LEU A 93 -21.16 -14.67 6.41
N ILE A 94 -22.08 -14.18 7.24
CA ILE A 94 -22.70 -12.85 7.15
C ILE A 94 -22.69 -12.19 8.52
N ASP A 95 -23.00 -10.91 8.57
CA ASP A 95 -23.22 -10.22 9.83
C ASP A 95 -24.54 -10.66 10.47
N ILE A 96 -24.49 -11.16 11.70
CA ILE A 96 -25.66 -11.63 12.43
C ILE A 96 -25.86 -10.79 13.69
N PRO A 97 -26.93 -9.99 13.76
CA PRO A 97 -27.34 -9.34 14.99
C PRO A 97 -27.74 -10.38 16.03
N ALA A 98 -27.11 -10.33 17.20
CA ALA A 98 -27.37 -11.26 18.28
C ALA A 98 -27.28 -10.55 19.64
N SER A 99 -27.77 -11.21 20.70
CA SER A 99 -27.50 -10.82 22.07
C SER A 99 -26.80 -11.95 22.80
N GLU A 100 -25.65 -11.62 23.38
CA GLU A 100 -24.73 -12.59 23.94
C GLU A 100 -24.64 -12.44 25.45
N ASN A 101 -24.59 -13.55 26.16
CA ASN A 101 -24.41 -13.59 27.61
C ASN A 101 -23.47 -14.75 27.96
N ILE A 102 -22.33 -14.45 28.57
CA ILE A 102 -21.45 -15.47 29.17
C ILE A 102 -22.00 -15.81 30.56
N ILE A 103 -22.36 -17.07 30.75
CA ILE A 103 -22.92 -17.57 31.99
C ILE A 103 -21.86 -18.41 32.72
N ASP A 104 -21.81 -18.26 34.05
CA ASP A 104 -21.01 -19.09 34.96
C ASP A 104 -19.47 -18.93 34.89
N ALA A 105 -18.96 -17.87 34.24
CA ALA A 105 -17.52 -17.57 34.25
C ALA A 105 -17.05 -17.01 35.60
N THR A 106 -15.98 -17.58 36.15
CA THR A 106 -15.29 -17.10 37.36
C THR A 106 -13.79 -16.89 37.09
N LYS A 107 -13.04 -16.39 38.09
CA LYS A 107 -11.58 -16.26 37.99
C LYS A 107 -10.88 -17.62 37.91
N GLU A 108 -11.43 -18.62 38.59
CA GLU A 108 -10.91 -19.98 38.64
C GLU A 108 -11.34 -20.80 37.42
N SER A 109 -12.49 -20.48 36.82
CA SER A 109 -12.98 -21.10 35.59
C SER A 109 -13.46 -20.02 34.61
N PRO A 110 -12.54 -19.33 33.91
CA PRO A 110 -12.90 -18.30 32.96
C PRO A 110 -13.57 -18.88 31.72
N TYR A 111 -14.42 -18.08 31.08
CA TYR A 111 -14.86 -18.34 29.71
C TYR A 111 -13.67 -18.15 28.76
N ILE A 112 -13.41 -19.13 27.89
CA ILE A 112 -12.35 -19.10 26.88
C ILE A 112 -12.89 -19.57 25.54
N SER A 113 -12.78 -18.75 24.51
CA SER A 113 -13.11 -19.14 23.13
C SER A 113 -12.07 -18.67 22.13
N ILE A 114 -11.90 -19.43 21.04
CA ILE A 114 -11.06 -19.06 19.92
C ILE A 114 -11.95 -18.61 18.77
N ARG A 115 -11.57 -17.49 18.13
CA ARG A 115 -12.23 -16.96 16.94
C ARG A 115 -11.27 -16.99 15.75
N ILE A 116 -11.75 -17.51 14.63
CA ILE A 116 -11.08 -17.53 13.34
C ILE A 116 -11.91 -16.71 12.36
N ASP A 117 -11.39 -15.60 11.86
CA ASP A 117 -12.10 -14.78 10.88
C ASP A 117 -12.19 -15.50 9.54
N LEU A 118 -13.38 -15.50 8.93
CA LEU A 118 -13.64 -16.16 7.64
C LEU A 118 -14.18 -15.15 6.64
N THR A 119 -13.83 -15.31 5.37
CA THR A 119 -14.42 -14.52 4.28
C THR A 119 -15.14 -15.41 3.28
N ALA A 120 -16.19 -14.88 2.66
CA ALA A 120 -16.90 -15.56 1.58
C ALA A 120 -15.97 -15.90 0.40
N LYS A 121 -14.98 -15.04 0.11
CA LYS A 121 -13.97 -15.25 -0.94
C LYS A 121 -13.11 -16.48 -0.66
N GLU A 122 -12.59 -16.62 0.57
CA GLU A 122 -11.76 -17.78 0.95
C GLU A 122 -12.53 -19.09 0.81
N ILE A 123 -13.81 -19.09 1.21
CA ILE A 123 -14.67 -20.27 1.10
C ILE A 123 -14.96 -20.60 -0.36
N ALA A 124 -15.32 -19.60 -1.17
CA ALA A 124 -15.55 -19.79 -2.59
C ALA A 124 -14.31 -20.33 -3.31
N THR A 125 -13.12 -19.86 -2.90
CA THR A 125 -11.84 -20.35 -3.44
C THR A 125 -11.65 -21.83 -3.14
N VAL A 126 -11.87 -22.27 -1.89
CA VAL A 126 -11.78 -23.68 -1.51
C VAL A 126 -12.83 -24.53 -2.22
N VAL A 127 -14.07 -24.03 -2.39
CA VAL A 127 -15.13 -24.73 -3.13
C VAL A 127 -14.74 -24.98 -4.59
N ILE A 128 -14.21 -23.96 -5.27
CA ILE A 128 -13.77 -24.05 -6.67
C ILE A 128 -12.60 -25.03 -6.79
N GLU A 129 -11.55 -24.83 -6.02
CA GLU A 129 -10.31 -25.63 -6.15
C GLU A 129 -10.50 -27.09 -5.76
N ALA A 130 -11.32 -27.36 -4.75
CA ALA A 130 -11.59 -28.73 -4.31
C ALA A 130 -12.75 -29.38 -5.08
N GLU A 131 -13.27 -28.73 -6.13
CA GLU A 131 -14.36 -29.20 -6.99
C GLU A 131 -15.59 -29.69 -6.20
N ILE A 132 -15.90 -29.04 -5.09
CA ILE A 132 -16.98 -29.47 -4.20
C ILE A 132 -18.32 -29.17 -4.88
N SER A 133 -19.01 -30.23 -5.33
CA SER A 133 -20.36 -30.14 -5.89
C SER A 133 -21.39 -30.65 -4.89
N MET A 134 -22.21 -29.76 -4.33
CA MET A 134 -23.30 -30.12 -3.43
C MET A 134 -24.67 -29.85 -4.05
N LYS A 135 -25.58 -30.84 -3.99
CA LYS A 135 -26.98 -30.65 -4.39
C LYS A 135 -27.68 -29.80 -3.32
N PRO A 136 -28.33 -28.68 -3.67
CA PRO A 136 -29.08 -27.88 -2.70
C PRO A 136 -30.18 -28.76 -2.07
N ARG A 137 -30.08 -29.05 -0.77
CA ARG A 137 -31.20 -29.63 -0.02
C ARG A 137 -32.11 -28.48 0.41
N ASP A 138 -33.37 -28.59 0.01
CA ASP A 138 -34.55 -27.78 0.40
C ASP A 138 -34.35 -26.26 0.56
N THR A 139 -34.93 -25.47 -0.35
CA THR A 139 -34.87 -23.99 -0.42
C THR A 139 -35.54 -23.23 0.73
N LYS A 140 -36.00 -23.94 1.77
CA LYS A 140 -36.71 -23.35 2.93
C LYS A 140 -35.85 -23.13 4.17
N LEU A 141 -34.66 -23.71 4.26
CA LEU A 141 -33.76 -23.53 5.41
C LEU A 141 -32.77 -22.39 5.17
N THR A 142 -33.19 -21.16 5.47
CA THR A 142 -32.30 -20.02 5.73
C THR A 142 -31.62 -20.18 7.09
N ALA A 143 -30.79 -21.21 7.27
CA ALA A 143 -29.94 -21.26 8.47
C ALA A 143 -28.89 -20.15 8.34
N ARG A 144 -29.08 -19.08 9.12
CA ARG A 144 -28.28 -17.84 9.05
C ARG A 144 -26.88 -18.03 9.66
N ALA A 145 -26.74 -18.99 10.57
CA ALA A 145 -25.50 -19.37 11.23
C ALA A 145 -25.45 -20.90 11.43
N PHE A 146 -24.24 -21.43 11.59
CA PHE A 146 -23.96 -22.85 11.73
C PHE A 146 -23.51 -23.18 13.14
N PHE A 147 -24.17 -24.17 13.72
CA PHE A 147 -23.89 -24.68 15.05
C PHE A 147 -23.50 -26.15 14.91
N GLY A 148 -22.39 -26.53 15.52
CA GLY A 148 -21.92 -27.90 15.48
C GLY A 148 -21.00 -28.23 16.64
N LYS A 149 -20.68 -29.51 16.78
CA LYS A 149 -19.66 -29.98 17.72
C LYS A 149 -18.35 -30.12 16.97
N SER A 150 -17.27 -29.59 17.54
CA SER A 150 -15.93 -29.82 17.00
C SER A 150 -15.57 -31.29 17.12
N ASP A 151 -15.06 -31.87 16.04
CA ASP A 151 -14.48 -33.21 16.05
C ASP A 151 -12.97 -33.14 16.33
N ALA A 152 -12.35 -34.31 16.50
CA ALA A 152 -10.92 -34.39 16.80
C ALA A 152 -10.04 -33.73 15.73
N HIS A 153 -10.45 -33.78 14.46
CA HIS A 153 -9.69 -33.18 13.37
C HIS A 153 -9.69 -31.66 13.44
N LEU A 154 -10.87 -31.04 13.65
CA LEU A 154 -10.96 -29.58 13.80
C LEU A 154 -10.18 -29.08 15.01
N LEU A 155 -10.19 -29.83 16.12
CA LEU A 155 -9.41 -29.52 17.32
C LEU A 155 -7.90 -29.67 17.09
N ASP A 156 -7.45 -30.68 16.33
CA ASP A 156 -6.04 -30.84 15.94
C ASP A 156 -5.56 -29.67 15.06
N LEU A 157 -6.39 -29.21 14.11
CA LEU A 157 -6.08 -28.02 13.30
C LEU A 157 -5.94 -26.75 14.16
N LEU A 158 -6.80 -26.60 15.17
CA LEU A 158 -6.66 -25.52 16.15
C LEU A 158 -5.36 -25.63 16.95
N MET A 159 -4.99 -26.83 17.42
CA MET A 159 -3.74 -27.05 18.13
C MET A 159 -2.54 -26.70 17.24
N LYS A 160 -2.57 -27.07 15.95
CA LYS A 160 -1.52 -26.67 15.00
C LYS A 160 -1.45 -25.15 14.84
N LEU A 161 -2.58 -24.46 14.71
CA LEU A 161 -2.61 -23.00 14.65
C LEU A 161 -2.02 -22.35 15.91
N LEU A 162 -2.40 -22.82 17.10
CA LEU A 162 -1.86 -22.30 18.35
C LEU A 162 -0.36 -22.60 18.50
N LYS A 163 0.14 -23.76 18.05
CA LYS A 163 1.59 -24.05 18.07
C LYS A 163 2.39 -23.09 17.18
N LEU A 164 1.76 -22.54 16.14
CA LEU A 164 2.39 -21.57 15.25
C LEU A 164 2.49 -20.17 15.86
N THR A 165 1.76 -19.85 16.93
CA THR A 165 1.82 -18.51 17.54
C THR A 165 3.20 -18.17 18.11
N ASP A 166 3.98 -19.18 18.46
CA ASP A 166 5.36 -19.04 18.95
C ASP A 166 6.40 -19.14 17.82
N LYS A 167 5.95 -19.27 16.56
CA LYS A 167 6.80 -19.53 15.39
C LYS A 167 6.46 -18.58 14.22
N PRO A 168 6.84 -17.30 14.28
CA PRO A 168 6.42 -16.28 13.31
C PRO A 168 6.69 -16.63 11.85
N ASN A 169 7.84 -17.25 11.57
CA ASN A 169 8.24 -17.62 10.21
C ASN A 169 7.37 -18.76 9.65
N GLU A 170 7.12 -19.80 10.44
CA GLU A 170 6.23 -20.91 10.04
C GLU A 170 4.78 -20.44 9.95
N ALA A 171 4.34 -19.61 10.90
CA ALA A 171 2.99 -19.05 10.96
C ALA A 171 2.62 -18.28 9.70
N ARG A 172 3.55 -17.50 9.14
CA ARG A 172 3.33 -16.68 7.94
C ARG A 172 2.86 -17.49 6.73
N PHE A 173 3.30 -18.74 6.61
CA PHE A 173 2.94 -19.63 5.51
C PHE A 173 1.91 -20.68 5.91
N LEU A 174 2.18 -21.45 6.97
CA LEU A 174 1.39 -22.62 7.34
C LEU A 174 0.00 -22.26 7.89
N SER A 175 -0.17 -21.10 8.52
CA SER A 175 -1.46 -20.73 9.11
C SER A 175 -2.57 -20.59 8.05
N GLY A 176 -2.24 -20.04 6.88
CA GLY A 176 -3.18 -19.92 5.75
C GLY A 176 -3.59 -21.29 5.20
N LEU A 177 -2.65 -22.24 5.09
CA LEU A 177 -2.94 -23.61 4.66
C LEU A 177 -3.84 -24.33 5.66
N ILE A 178 -3.54 -24.22 6.96
CA ILE A 178 -4.38 -24.81 8.02
C ILE A 178 -5.78 -24.19 7.99
N LYS A 179 -5.90 -22.88 7.80
CA LYS A 179 -7.21 -22.21 7.66
C LYS A 179 -7.99 -22.76 6.47
N ARG A 180 -7.34 -22.99 5.32
CA ARG A 180 -7.97 -23.60 4.14
C ARG A 180 -8.41 -25.04 4.40
N GLU A 181 -7.60 -25.82 5.11
CA GLU A 181 -7.95 -27.18 5.54
C GLU A 181 -9.18 -27.16 6.48
N MET A 182 -9.24 -26.22 7.43
CA MET A 182 -10.42 -26.02 8.29
C MET A 182 -11.67 -25.68 7.47
N ILE A 183 -11.57 -24.80 6.48
CA ILE A 183 -12.68 -24.44 5.59
C ILE A 183 -13.14 -25.66 4.78
N PHE A 184 -12.21 -26.41 4.17
CA PHE A 184 -12.51 -27.62 3.43
C PHE A 184 -13.20 -28.67 4.31
N HIS A 185 -12.72 -28.84 5.54
CA HIS A 185 -13.31 -29.73 6.53
C HIS A 185 -14.75 -29.33 6.86
N LEU A 186 -15.00 -28.05 7.13
CA LEU A 186 -16.36 -27.54 7.41
C LEU A 186 -17.31 -27.75 6.22
N LEU A 187 -16.82 -27.54 4.99
CA LEU A 187 -17.59 -27.78 3.76
C LEU A 187 -17.90 -29.25 3.51
N SER A 188 -17.09 -30.18 4.03
CA SER A 188 -17.22 -31.62 3.78
C SER A 188 -18.12 -32.36 4.78
N ARG A 189 -18.69 -31.66 5.77
CA ARG A 189 -19.56 -32.24 6.82
C ARG A 189 -21.05 -32.13 6.50
N ASP A 190 -21.89 -32.74 7.33
CA ASP A 190 -23.36 -32.83 7.13
C ASP A 190 -24.06 -31.46 6.99
N ASN A 191 -23.47 -30.39 7.53
CA ASN A 191 -23.95 -29.00 7.40
C ASN A 191 -23.18 -28.17 6.37
N GLY A 192 -22.21 -28.77 5.65
CA GLY A 192 -21.36 -28.11 4.66
C GLY A 192 -22.14 -27.55 3.47
N TYR A 193 -23.31 -28.12 3.16
CA TYR A 193 -24.21 -27.59 2.11
C TYR A 193 -24.69 -26.18 2.39
N LEU A 194 -24.76 -25.77 3.66
CA LEU A 194 -25.17 -24.41 4.02
C LEU A 194 -24.02 -23.41 3.85
N PHE A 195 -22.78 -23.81 4.16
CA PHE A 195 -21.57 -23.05 3.83
C PHE A 195 -21.42 -22.89 2.32
N PHE A 196 -21.70 -23.96 1.55
CA PHE A 196 -21.72 -23.96 0.09
C PHE A 196 -22.82 -23.04 -0.47
N GLN A 197 -24.06 -23.14 0.01
CA GLN A 197 -25.16 -22.29 -0.44
C GLN A 197 -24.88 -20.79 -0.25
N GLN A 198 -24.32 -20.39 0.90
CA GLN A 198 -23.96 -18.99 1.15
C GLN A 198 -22.76 -18.52 0.29
N ALA A 199 -21.76 -19.37 0.04
CA ALA A 199 -20.68 -19.06 -0.89
C ALA A 199 -21.20 -18.91 -2.34
N VAL A 200 -22.17 -19.74 -2.75
CA VAL A 200 -22.83 -19.64 -4.06
C VAL A 200 -23.74 -18.40 -4.16
N LEU A 201 -24.45 -18.03 -3.09
CA LEU A 201 -25.22 -16.77 -3.02
C LEU A 201 -24.33 -15.53 -3.10
N TYR A 202 -23.07 -15.61 -2.67
CA TYR A 202 -22.09 -14.55 -2.87
C TYR A 202 -21.62 -14.45 -4.33
N GLN A 203 -21.47 -15.58 -5.03
CA GLN A 203 -21.12 -15.60 -6.46
C GLN A 203 -22.29 -15.20 -7.39
N GLN A 204 -23.52 -15.56 -7.03
CA GLN A 204 -24.72 -15.11 -7.72
C GLN A 204 -25.16 -13.77 -7.14
N SER A 205 -24.64 -12.65 -7.65
CA SER A 205 -25.03 -11.25 -7.38
C SER A 205 -26.40 -11.07 -6.69
N ASP A 206 -26.48 -11.31 -5.38
CA ASP A 206 -27.70 -11.04 -4.64
C ASP A 206 -27.68 -9.57 -4.27
N LYS A 207 -28.58 -8.81 -4.89
CA LYS A 207 -28.75 -7.36 -4.72
C LYS A 207 -28.83 -6.94 -3.26
N VAL A 208 -29.21 -7.85 -2.36
CA VAL A 208 -29.29 -7.64 -0.91
C VAL A 208 -27.91 -7.58 -0.24
N SER A 209 -26.93 -8.38 -0.69
CA SER A 209 -25.55 -8.31 -0.20
C SER A 209 -24.93 -6.96 -0.53
N SER A 210 -25.18 -6.46 -1.75
CA SER A 210 -24.81 -5.10 -2.15
C SER A 210 -25.49 -4.04 -1.28
N ALA A 211 -26.76 -4.26 -0.87
CA ALA A 211 -27.46 -3.36 0.04
C ALA A 211 -26.82 -3.33 1.44
N ILE A 212 -26.45 -4.50 1.99
CA ILE A 212 -25.78 -4.60 3.30
C ILE A 212 -24.44 -3.87 3.25
N GLU A 213 -23.63 -4.12 2.22
CA GLU A 213 -22.32 -3.49 2.05
C GLU A 213 -22.43 -1.98 1.85
N TRP A 214 -23.42 -1.54 1.08
CA TRP A 214 -23.70 -0.12 0.90
C TRP A 214 -24.05 0.54 2.25
N ILE A 215 -24.88 -0.10 3.08
CA ILE A 215 -25.20 0.44 4.41
C ILE A 215 -23.96 0.44 5.32
N LYS A 216 -23.10 -0.58 5.27
CA LYS A 216 -21.85 -0.61 6.05
C LYS A 216 -20.88 0.50 5.68
N THR A 217 -20.81 0.85 4.41
CA THR A 217 -19.92 1.93 3.93
C THR A 217 -20.54 3.31 4.09
N ASN A 218 -21.88 3.40 4.21
CA ASN A 218 -22.62 4.66 4.27
C ASN A 218 -23.47 4.82 5.53
N TYR A 219 -23.17 4.09 6.63
CA TYR A 219 -24.07 4.08 7.79
C TYR A 219 -24.28 5.47 8.38
N ALA A 220 -23.30 6.38 8.30
CA ALA A 220 -23.41 7.75 8.81
C ALA A 220 -24.36 8.63 7.98
N ARG A 221 -24.64 8.28 6.71
CA ARG A 221 -25.51 9.06 5.82
C ARG A 221 -26.98 8.69 6.01
N SER A 222 -27.88 9.67 6.10
CA SER A 222 -29.33 9.39 6.09
C SER A 222 -29.81 8.98 4.69
N PHE A 223 -30.64 7.95 4.59
CA PHE A 223 -31.21 7.45 3.33
C PHE A 223 -32.62 6.89 3.52
N THR A 224 -33.39 6.80 2.44
CA THR A 224 -34.68 6.08 2.40
C THR A 224 -34.51 4.68 1.83
N VAL A 225 -35.35 3.74 2.26
CA VAL A 225 -35.25 2.35 1.76
C VAL A 225 -35.56 2.29 0.27
N GLU A 226 -36.37 3.21 -0.24
CA GLU A 226 -36.68 3.42 -1.65
C GLU A 226 -35.45 3.82 -2.46
N GLU A 227 -34.63 4.76 -1.96
CA GLU A 227 -33.37 5.15 -2.60
C GLU A 227 -32.39 3.99 -2.66
N LEU A 228 -32.27 3.24 -1.56
CA LEU A 228 -31.43 2.04 -1.50
C LEU A 228 -31.92 0.95 -2.45
N ALA A 229 -33.24 0.75 -2.56
CA ALA A 229 -33.83 -0.23 -3.48
C ALA A 229 -33.57 0.15 -4.94
N LYS A 230 -33.67 1.44 -5.29
CA LYS A 230 -33.37 1.96 -6.63
C LYS A 230 -31.89 1.80 -7.00
N SER A 231 -30.97 2.13 -6.09
CA SER A 231 -29.53 2.11 -6.39
C SER A 231 -29.00 0.70 -6.68
N ILE A 232 -29.63 -0.34 -6.13
CA ILE A 232 -29.29 -1.75 -6.35
C ILE A 232 -30.26 -2.47 -7.29
N ASN A 233 -31.18 -1.72 -7.94
CA ASN A 233 -32.15 -2.23 -8.91
C ASN A 233 -33.03 -3.39 -8.38
N ILE A 234 -33.60 -3.26 -7.18
CA ILE A 234 -34.53 -4.22 -6.58
C ILE A 234 -35.86 -3.52 -6.22
N SER A 235 -36.98 -4.25 -6.21
CA SER A 235 -38.23 -3.69 -5.70
C SER A 235 -38.14 -3.41 -4.20
N LEU A 236 -38.82 -2.37 -3.72
CA LEU A 236 -38.87 -2.01 -2.29
C LEU A 236 -39.32 -3.19 -1.42
N SER A 237 -40.40 -3.86 -1.83
CA SER A 237 -40.90 -5.05 -1.13
C SER A 237 -39.91 -6.22 -1.18
N GLY A 238 -39.20 -6.40 -2.30
CA GLY A 238 -38.17 -7.42 -2.46
C GLY A 238 -36.97 -7.18 -1.55
N LEU A 239 -36.52 -5.93 -1.45
CA LEU A 239 -35.47 -5.52 -0.51
C LEU A 239 -35.91 -5.77 0.92
N HIS A 240 -37.08 -5.28 1.34
CA HIS A 240 -37.57 -5.47 2.70
C HIS A 240 -37.68 -6.95 3.08
N HIS A 241 -38.29 -7.76 2.22
CA HIS A 241 -38.49 -9.18 2.48
C HIS A 241 -37.15 -9.91 2.59
N LYS A 242 -36.26 -9.77 1.59
CA LYS A 242 -34.98 -10.48 1.57
C LYS A 242 -33.97 -9.94 2.59
N PHE A 243 -33.89 -8.61 2.76
CA PHE A 243 -33.00 -7.98 3.75
C PHE A 243 -33.37 -8.39 5.17
N LYS A 244 -34.68 -8.43 5.50
CA LYS A 244 -35.15 -8.96 6.78
C LYS A 244 -34.96 -10.47 6.89
N ALA A 245 -35.09 -11.21 5.78
CA ALA A 245 -34.80 -12.63 5.74
C ALA A 245 -33.30 -12.94 5.99
N ILE A 246 -32.39 -12.01 5.70
CA ILE A 246 -30.95 -12.17 5.92
C ILE A 246 -30.53 -11.60 7.28
N THR A 247 -30.83 -10.33 7.55
CA THR A 247 -30.32 -9.58 8.72
C THR A 247 -31.24 -9.64 9.93
N THR A 248 -32.43 -10.23 9.82
CA THR A 248 -33.53 -10.24 10.83
C THR A 248 -34.21 -8.88 11.07
N MET A 249 -33.72 -7.82 10.44
CA MET A 249 -34.17 -6.45 10.64
C MET A 249 -34.39 -5.72 9.32
N SER A 250 -35.06 -4.56 9.38
CA SER A 250 -35.15 -3.68 8.22
C SER A 250 -33.83 -2.95 7.95
N PRO A 251 -33.57 -2.48 6.72
CA PRO A 251 -32.38 -1.68 6.40
C PRO A 251 -32.10 -0.52 7.36
N LEU A 252 -33.13 0.22 7.76
CA LEU A 252 -32.99 1.34 8.69
C LEU A 252 -32.70 0.90 10.13
N GLN A 253 -33.21 -0.25 10.55
CA GLN A 253 -32.87 -0.82 11.86
C GLN A 253 -31.41 -1.30 11.88
N TYR A 254 -30.93 -1.88 10.78
CA TYR A 254 -29.54 -2.31 10.61
C TYR A 254 -28.57 -1.13 10.63
N GLN A 255 -28.89 -0.06 9.90
CA GLN A 255 -28.13 1.18 9.95
C GLN A 255 -28.05 1.74 11.39
N LYS A 256 -29.19 1.80 12.11
CA LYS A 256 -29.22 2.30 13.49
C LYS A 256 -28.33 1.48 14.41
N LEU A 257 -28.34 0.15 14.28
CA LEU A 257 -27.47 -0.74 15.05
C LEU A 257 -25.99 -0.43 14.79
N LEU A 258 -25.58 -0.34 13.52
CA LEU A 258 -24.20 0.00 13.13
C LEU A 258 -23.77 1.35 13.70
N ARG A 259 -24.60 2.39 13.57
CA ARG A 259 -24.32 3.73 14.12
C ARG A 259 -24.08 3.67 15.63
N LEU A 260 -24.91 2.96 16.38
CA LEU A 260 -24.81 2.88 17.84
C LEU A 260 -23.59 2.07 18.29
N GLN A 261 -23.29 0.96 17.61
CA GLN A 261 -22.09 0.16 17.87
C GLN A 261 -20.81 0.94 17.59
N GLU A 262 -20.74 1.64 16.46
CA GLU A 262 -19.57 2.45 16.12
C GLU A 262 -19.42 3.64 17.08
N ALA A 263 -20.52 4.30 17.47
CA ALA A 263 -20.46 5.35 18.48
C ALA A 263 -19.92 4.83 19.81
N ARG A 264 -20.36 3.63 20.24
CA ARG A 264 -19.86 2.96 21.44
C ARG A 264 -18.36 2.65 21.34
N ARG A 265 -17.91 2.12 20.20
CA ARG A 265 -16.48 1.86 19.93
C ARG A 265 -15.63 3.14 20.00
N LEU A 266 -16.08 4.21 19.35
CA LEU A 266 -15.41 5.53 19.37
C LEU A 266 -15.34 6.13 20.77
N MET A 267 -16.37 5.94 21.60
CA MET A 267 -16.34 6.39 22.99
C MET A 267 -15.45 5.52 23.87
N LEU A 268 -15.39 4.20 23.63
CA LEU A 268 -14.53 3.29 24.38
C LEU A 268 -13.04 3.55 24.13
N SER A 269 -12.65 3.92 22.91
CA SER A 269 -11.26 4.19 22.53
C SER A 269 -10.62 5.44 23.16
N GLY A 270 -11.35 6.17 24.00
CA GLY A 270 -10.82 7.35 24.71
C GLY A 270 -10.84 8.65 23.90
N SER A 271 -11.08 8.56 22.59
CA SER A 271 -10.86 9.65 21.63
C SER A 271 -12.02 10.66 21.53
N MET A 272 -13.20 10.37 22.07
CA MET A 272 -14.41 11.15 21.75
C MET A 272 -15.50 11.08 22.83
N GLY A 273 -16.17 12.21 23.09
CA GLY A 273 -17.34 12.29 23.96
C GLY A 273 -18.64 11.88 23.25
N ALA A 274 -19.69 11.55 24.01
CA ALA A 274 -20.95 11.02 23.46
C ALA A 274 -21.63 11.92 22.42
N MET A 275 -21.55 13.24 22.57
CA MET A 275 -22.13 14.19 21.61
C MET A 275 -21.39 14.17 20.26
N THR A 276 -20.06 14.20 20.30
CA THR A 276 -19.22 14.13 19.09
C THR A 276 -19.33 12.77 18.41
N ALA A 277 -19.40 11.67 19.19
CA ALA A 277 -19.60 10.33 18.67
C ALA A 277 -20.96 10.21 17.97
N ALA A 278 -22.03 10.75 18.56
CA ALA A 278 -23.37 10.78 17.97
C ALA A 278 -23.39 11.50 16.61
N SER A 279 -22.77 12.69 16.54
CA SER A 279 -22.66 13.46 15.29
C SER A 279 -21.87 12.69 14.23
N LYS A 280 -20.74 12.09 14.60
CA LYS A 280 -19.86 11.36 13.67
C LYS A 280 -20.55 10.14 13.04
N VAL A 281 -21.45 9.49 13.77
CA VAL A 281 -22.23 8.36 13.23
C VAL A 281 -23.56 8.80 12.60
N GLY A 282 -23.81 10.10 12.45
CA GLY A 282 -24.97 10.63 11.71
C GLY A 282 -26.26 10.81 12.52
N TYR A 283 -26.19 10.99 13.85
CA TYR A 283 -27.34 11.48 14.63
C TYR A 283 -27.29 13.00 14.75
N ASP A 284 -28.35 13.67 14.28
CA ASP A 284 -28.50 15.14 14.39
C ASP A 284 -28.98 15.58 15.79
N SER A 285 -29.60 14.67 16.56
CA SER A 285 -30.17 14.96 17.87
C SER A 285 -29.47 14.15 18.98
N PRO A 286 -28.74 14.81 19.90
CA PRO A 286 -28.16 14.16 21.07
C PRO A 286 -29.19 13.47 21.96
N SER A 287 -30.40 14.03 22.08
CA SER A 287 -31.49 13.43 22.85
C SER A 287 -32.03 12.15 22.20
N GLN A 288 -32.13 12.14 20.86
CA GLN A 288 -32.50 10.94 20.12
C GLN A 288 -31.43 9.84 20.27
N PHE A 289 -30.16 10.20 20.08
CA PHE A 289 -29.03 9.30 20.27
C PHE A 289 -29.02 8.67 21.66
N ASN A 290 -29.11 9.47 22.72
CA ASN A 290 -29.10 8.97 24.10
C ASN A 290 -30.24 7.97 24.38
N ARG A 291 -31.44 8.25 23.84
CA ARG A 291 -32.61 7.36 24.00
C ARG A 291 -32.42 6.04 23.26
N GLU A 292 -31.98 6.08 22.01
CA GLU A 292 -31.75 4.87 21.20
C GLU A 292 -30.56 4.05 21.73
N TYR A 293 -29.49 4.73 22.17
CA TYR A 293 -28.34 4.11 22.81
C TYR A 293 -28.73 3.38 24.10
N ARG A 294 -29.45 4.06 25.00
CA ARG A 294 -29.95 3.45 26.24
C ARG A 294 -30.89 2.28 25.95
N ARG A 295 -31.71 2.38 24.91
CA ARG A 295 -32.61 1.30 24.51
C ARG A 295 -31.84 0.06 24.05
N LEU A 296 -30.73 0.24 23.34
CA LEU A 296 -29.92 -0.86 22.83
C LEU A 296 -28.98 -1.44 23.89
N PHE A 297 -28.25 -0.60 24.63
CA PHE A 297 -27.20 -1.03 25.57
C PHE A 297 -27.64 -1.06 27.04
N GLY A 298 -28.89 -0.71 27.34
CA GLY A 298 -29.47 -0.70 28.69
C GLY A 298 -29.09 0.51 29.55
N LEU A 299 -27.93 1.13 29.28
CA LEU A 299 -27.40 2.28 30.00
C LEU A 299 -27.21 3.51 29.09
N PRO A 300 -27.33 4.74 29.61
CA PRO A 300 -26.91 5.94 28.89
C PRO A 300 -25.42 5.88 28.50
N PRO A 301 -25.00 6.50 27.36
CA PRO A 301 -23.63 6.45 26.84
C PRO A 301 -22.53 6.66 27.88
N HIS A 302 -22.60 7.73 28.67
CA HIS A 302 -21.55 8.04 29.64
C HIS A 302 -21.45 6.99 30.76
N GLN A 303 -22.58 6.45 31.22
CA GLN A 303 -22.60 5.43 32.27
C GLN A 303 -22.10 4.09 31.74
N ASP A 304 -22.54 3.72 30.54
CA ASP A 304 -22.10 2.50 29.85
C ASP A 304 -20.58 2.46 29.64
N ILE A 305 -20.01 3.55 29.11
CA ILE A 305 -18.57 3.67 28.86
C ILE A 305 -17.77 3.69 30.16
N LYS A 306 -18.29 4.36 31.20
CA LYS A 306 -17.67 4.36 32.53
C LYS A 306 -17.64 2.95 33.12
N THR A 307 -18.76 2.23 33.13
CA THR A 307 -18.84 0.86 33.63
C THR A 307 -17.92 -0.09 32.86
N MET A 308 -17.84 0.07 31.53
CA MET A 308 -16.92 -0.71 30.69
C MET A 308 -15.45 -0.41 30.99
N ARG A 309 -15.06 0.87 31.13
CA ARG A 309 -13.68 1.28 31.48
C ARG A 309 -13.29 0.86 32.89
N GLU A 310 -14.20 0.95 33.87
CA GLU A 310 -13.97 0.49 35.24
C GLU A 310 -13.78 -1.04 35.29
N SER A 311 -14.50 -1.78 34.45
CA SER A 311 -14.28 -3.22 34.26
C SER A 311 -12.93 -3.53 33.57
N SER A 312 -12.47 -2.64 32.68
CA SER A 312 -11.15 -2.72 32.03
C SER A 312 -9.98 -2.30 32.94
N MET A 313 -10.20 -1.37 33.90
CA MET A 313 -9.15 -0.94 34.84
C MET A 313 -8.83 -2.00 35.90
N ILE A 314 -9.77 -2.89 36.23
CA ILE A 314 -9.52 -4.04 37.13
C ILE A 314 -8.63 -5.11 36.44
N SER A 315 -8.43 -5.02 35.12
CA SER A 315 -7.70 -6.01 34.30
C SER A 315 -6.37 -5.53 33.71
N GLY A 316 -5.80 -4.41 34.21
CA GLY A 316 -4.38 -4.09 34.09
C GLY A 316 -3.73 -4.26 32.72
N VAL A 317 -4.14 -3.45 31.73
CA VAL A 317 -3.44 -3.36 30.43
C VAL A 317 -3.30 -1.90 30.00
N TYR A 318 -2.05 -1.45 29.93
CA TYR A 318 -1.47 -0.33 29.19
C TYR A 318 -2.30 0.96 29.00
N GLU A 319 -2.04 1.95 29.86
CA GLU A 319 -2.01 3.35 29.46
C GLU A 319 -0.65 3.64 28.80
N ASN A 320 -0.64 3.92 27.49
CA ASN A 320 0.19 4.95 26.89
C ASN A 320 -0.09 5.04 25.39
N ARG A 321 -0.84 6.09 25.00
CA ARG A 321 -0.89 6.76 23.69
C ARG A 321 -2.25 7.45 23.58
N ASN A 322 -2.33 8.66 24.14
CA ASN A 322 -3.32 9.67 23.74
C ASN A 322 -2.87 11.05 24.22
N GLN A 323 -1.78 11.53 23.63
CA GLN A 323 -1.63 12.94 23.34
C GLN A 323 -1.35 13.05 21.84
N ASN A 324 -2.43 13.12 21.06
CA ASN A 324 -2.46 13.89 19.82
C ASN A 324 -3.92 14.25 19.56
N LYS A 325 -4.33 15.38 20.16
CA LYS A 325 -5.46 16.14 19.68
C LYS A 325 -5.00 16.78 18.37
N ASN A 326 -5.69 16.48 17.27
CA ASN A 326 -6.21 17.43 16.28
C ASN A 326 -6.63 16.65 15.02
N ALA A 327 -7.88 16.19 15.01
CA ALA A 327 -8.59 15.96 13.75
C ALA A 327 -9.38 17.24 13.46
N ILE A 328 -8.95 17.99 12.45
CA ILE A 328 -9.65 19.20 11.95
C ILE A 328 -10.59 18.76 10.82
N PRO A 329 -11.85 19.24 10.77
CA PRO A 329 -12.79 18.93 9.69
C PRO A 329 -12.41 19.64 8.38
N GLU A 330 -12.85 19.08 7.25
CA GLU A 330 -12.68 19.65 5.91
C GLU A 330 -13.30 21.07 5.82
N GLY A 331 -12.43 22.05 5.65
CA GLY A 331 -12.73 23.48 5.51
C GLY A 331 -11.48 24.29 5.86
N GLU A 332 -10.75 24.74 4.82
CA GLU A 332 -9.50 25.52 4.92
C GLU A 332 -8.37 24.87 5.74
N ARG A 333 -7.60 23.96 5.12
CA ARG A 333 -6.29 23.54 5.68
C ARG A 333 -5.31 24.70 5.58
N ASN A 334 -5.33 25.63 6.54
CA ASN A 334 -4.26 26.61 6.66
C ASN A 334 -2.97 25.90 7.11
N MET A 335 -1.96 25.87 6.23
CA MET A 335 -0.64 25.32 6.53
C MET A 335 -0.05 25.98 7.78
N GLU A 336 0.48 25.18 8.69
CA GLU A 336 1.15 25.70 9.88
C GLU A 336 2.38 26.55 9.48
N PRO A 337 2.58 27.71 10.10
CA PRO A 337 3.80 28.49 9.91
C PRO A 337 5.05 27.63 10.09
N THR A 338 6.03 27.79 9.21
CA THR A 338 7.21 26.94 9.14
C THR A 338 8.43 27.76 8.73
N THR A 339 9.56 27.50 9.41
CA THR A 339 10.88 27.96 8.98
C THR A 339 11.54 26.89 8.10
N PHE A 340 11.73 27.21 6.81
CA PHE A 340 12.38 26.35 5.83
C PHE A 340 13.89 26.67 5.77
N VAL A 341 14.72 25.78 6.29
CA VAL A 341 16.18 25.93 6.34
C VAL A 341 16.80 25.15 5.17
N LEU A 342 17.30 25.87 4.17
CA LEU A 342 17.83 25.28 2.93
C LEU A 342 19.36 25.23 2.95
N PHE A 343 19.93 24.05 3.18
CA PHE A 343 21.36 23.81 2.98
C PHE A 343 21.66 23.65 1.50
N GLY A 344 22.70 24.33 1.01
CA GLY A 344 23.05 24.31 -0.42
C GLY A 344 22.19 25.25 -1.26
N ALA A 345 21.75 26.38 -0.67
CA ALA A 345 20.85 27.35 -1.30
C ALA A 345 21.40 27.95 -2.62
N THR A 346 22.71 27.91 -2.85
CA THR A 346 23.32 28.39 -4.10
C THR A 346 23.51 27.30 -5.15
N GLY A 347 23.06 26.07 -4.90
CA GLY A 347 23.24 24.90 -5.78
C GLY A 347 22.28 24.85 -6.96
N ASP A 348 22.59 24.00 -7.94
CA ASP A 348 21.79 23.86 -9.17
C ASP A 348 20.39 23.32 -8.90
N LEU A 349 20.25 22.35 -7.99
CA LEU A 349 18.95 21.79 -7.60
C LEU A 349 18.04 22.85 -6.98
N ALA A 350 18.56 23.66 -6.05
CA ALA A 350 17.82 24.76 -5.46
C ALA A 350 17.31 25.73 -6.54
N LYS A 351 18.21 26.14 -7.45
CA LYS A 351 17.92 27.04 -8.57
C LYS A 351 16.87 26.50 -9.54
N ARG A 352 16.92 25.22 -9.89
CA ARG A 352 16.11 24.67 -11.00
C ARG A 352 14.83 23.99 -10.52
N LYS A 353 14.73 23.63 -9.25
CA LYS A 353 13.63 22.81 -8.72
C LYS A 353 13.02 23.35 -7.42
N ILE A 354 13.82 23.65 -6.40
CA ILE A 354 13.28 24.03 -5.08
C ILE A 354 12.62 25.41 -5.10
N TYR A 355 13.30 26.46 -5.59
CA TYR A 355 12.69 27.79 -5.64
C TYR A 355 11.49 27.88 -6.58
N PRO A 356 11.53 27.31 -7.79
CA PRO A 356 10.34 27.23 -8.64
C PRO A 356 9.18 26.52 -7.96
N ALA A 357 9.42 25.41 -7.26
CA ALA A 357 8.39 24.68 -6.55
C ALA A 357 7.76 25.50 -5.42
N LEU A 358 8.58 26.12 -4.56
CA LEU A 358 8.10 27.01 -3.49
C LEU A 358 7.30 28.20 -4.05
N TYR A 359 7.73 28.78 -5.16
CA TYR A 359 6.99 29.87 -5.80
C TYR A 359 5.63 29.42 -6.33
N ASN A 360 5.55 28.24 -6.94
CA ASN A 360 4.29 27.70 -7.45
C ASN A 360 3.30 27.45 -6.30
N LEU A 361 3.75 26.82 -5.21
CA LEU A 361 2.94 26.63 -3.99
C LEU A 361 2.50 27.97 -3.38
N PHE A 362 3.36 28.99 -3.40
CA PHE A 362 3.01 30.33 -2.93
C PHE A 362 1.92 30.98 -3.77
N VAL A 363 2.06 30.95 -5.11
CA VAL A 363 1.07 31.52 -6.05
C VAL A 363 -0.27 30.80 -5.93
N ASP A 364 -0.23 29.50 -5.68
CA ASP A 364 -1.42 28.64 -5.53
C ASP A 364 -2.04 28.76 -4.11
N GLN A 365 -1.48 29.61 -3.24
CA GLN A 365 -1.92 29.88 -1.85
C GLN A 365 -1.86 28.63 -0.96
N GLU A 366 -0.94 27.73 -1.25
CA GLU A 366 -0.72 26.47 -0.53
C GLU A 366 0.40 26.57 0.51
N LEU A 367 1.05 27.74 0.63
CA LEU A 367 1.99 28.04 1.70
C LEU A 367 1.35 28.91 2.78
N SER A 368 1.81 28.74 4.03
CA SER A 368 1.41 29.60 5.14
C SER A 368 1.80 31.07 4.85
N PRO A 369 0.95 32.06 5.19
CA PRO A 369 1.32 33.48 5.09
C PRO A 369 2.58 33.87 5.88
N SER A 370 2.92 33.08 6.91
CA SER A 370 4.10 33.26 7.76
C SER A 370 5.25 32.31 7.38
N PHE A 371 5.33 31.88 6.12
CA PHE A 371 6.42 31.06 5.60
C PHE A 371 7.73 31.87 5.50
N GLU A 372 8.84 31.32 6.00
CA GLU A 372 10.17 31.93 5.91
C GLU A 372 11.19 30.91 5.38
N VAL A 373 12.08 31.35 4.49
CA VAL A 373 13.18 30.55 3.94
C VAL A 373 14.52 31.14 4.37
N ILE A 374 15.32 30.34 5.06
CA ILE A 374 16.71 30.67 5.40
C ILE A 374 17.63 29.82 4.54
N GLY A 375 18.17 30.44 3.49
CA GLY A 375 19.18 29.84 2.63
C GLY A 375 20.56 29.83 3.28
N LEU A 376 21.25 28.70 3.19
CA LEU A 376 22.59 28.49 3.74
C LEU A 376 23.58 28.11 2.63
N GLY A 377 24.76 28.71 2.69
CA GLY A 377 25.87 28.41 1.79
C GLY A 377 27.22 28.89 2.32
N ARG A 378 28.27 28.66 1.54
CA ARG A 378 29.66 29.02 1.91
C ARG A 378 30.06 30.42 1.44
N SER A 379 29.45 30.91 0.36
CA SER A 379 29.79 32.20 -0.24
C SER A 379 29.15 33.33 0.56
N GLU A 380 29.88 34.42 0.79
CA GLU A 380 29.34 35.64 1.35
C GLU A 380 28.37 36.30 0.34
N LEU A 381 27.08 36.35 0.70
CA LEU A 381 26.04 37.00 -0.08
C LEU A 381 25.18 37.85 0.87
N THR A 382 24.73 39.00 0.39
CA THR A 382 23.70 39.78 1.06
C THR A 382 22.31 39.18 0.78
N ASP A 383 21.34 39.46 1.64
CA ASP A 383 19.94 39.06 1.42
C ASP A 383 19.44 39.54 0.05
N ASP A 384 19.77 40.78 -0.36
CA ASP A 384 19.36 41.35 -1.65
C ASP A 384 19.96 40.61 -2.85
N THR A 385 21.26 40.28 -2.79
CA THR A 385 21.92 39.52 -3.85
C THR A 385 21.34 38.11 -3.95
N PHE A 386 21.02 37.50 -2.81
CA PHE A 386 20.40 36.18 -2.78
C PHE A 386 18.98 36.21 -3.36
N ARG A 387 18.14 37.19 -2.97
CA ARG A 387 16.79 37.38 -3.51
C ARG A 387 16.79 37.60 -5.02
N ALA A 388 17.73 38.39 -5.54
CA ALA A 388 17.88 38.57 -6.99
C ALA A 388 18.17 37.25 -7.74
N ARG A 389 18.94 36.34 -7.12
CA ARG A 389 19.19 34.99 -7.68
C ARG A 389 17.95 34.11 -7.63
N VAL A 390 17.17 34.18 -6.54
CA VAL A 390 15.89 33.47 -6.41
C VAL A 390 14.90 33.97 -7.46
N GLU A 391 14.78 35.28 -7.66
CA GLU A 391 13.93 35.86 -8.70
C GLU A 391 14.31 35.36 -10.09
N HIS A 392 15.60 35.40 -10.42
CA HIS A 392 16.08 34.92 -11.72
C HIS A 392 15.78 33.43 -11.91
N SER A 393 15.91 32.62 -10.87
CA SER A 393 15.54 31.21 -10.87
C SER A 393 14.05 31.00 -11.18
N ILE A 394 13.16 31.72 -10.50
CA ILE A 394 11.71 31.66 -10.72
C ILE A 394 11.38 32.00 -12.17
N ARG A 395 11.89 33.13 -12.67
CA ARG A 395 11.66 33.60 -14.05
C ARG A 395 12.17 32.63 -15.13
N SER A 396 13.16 31.80 -14.80
CA SER A 396 13.79 30.89 -15.76
C SER A 396 13.20 29.48 -15.75
N PHE A 397 12.71 29.02 -14.61
CA PHE A 397 12.38 27.60 -14.40
C PHE A 397 11.00 27.32 -13.82
N SER A 398 10.25 28.34 -13.36
CA SER A 398 8.88 28.13 -12.90
C SER A 398 7.93 27.86 -14.06
N ARG A 399 6.99 26.93 -13.85
CA ARG A 399 5.85 26.69 -14.75
C ARG A 399 4.83 27.84 -14.69
N ARG A 400 4.77 28.57 -13.57
CA ARG A 400 3.88 29.72 -13.37
C ARG A 400 4.55 30.96 -13.96
N GLU A 401 3.78 31.75 -14.71
CA GLU A 401 4.30 33.00 -15.25
C GLU A 401 4.62 33.99 -14.12
N ALA A 402 5.89 34.39 -14.02
CA ALA A 402 6.37 35.37 -13.06
C ALA A 402 6.16 36.82 -13.55
N ASN A 403 4.93 37.16 -13.95
CA ASN A 403 4.59 38.45 -14.55
C ASN A 403 4.09 39.49 -13.52
N ASN A 404 3.61 39.05 -12.36
CA ASN A 404 3.16 39.96 -11.30
C ASN A 404 4.31 40.32 -10.35
N SER A 405 4.88 41.52 -10.54
CA SER A 405 6.00 42.02 -9.73
C SER A 405 5.68 42.14 -8.24
N ALA A 406 4.42 42.43 -7.86
CA ALA A 406 4.04 42.53 -6.46
C ALA A 406 4.08 41.16 -5.77
N LEU A 407 3.51 40.13 -6.41
CA LEU A 407 3.55 38.75 -5.89
C LEU A 407 4.99 38.22 -5.76
N ILE A 408 5.84 38.48 -6.75
CA ILE A 408 7.26 38.10 -6.69
C ILE A 408 7.95 38.80 -5.53
N HIS A 409 7.73 40.11 -5.38
CA HIS A 409 8.32 40.87 -4.29
C HIS A 409 7.89 40.34 -2.92
N ASP A 410 6.60 40.05 -2.73
CA ASP A 410 6.07 39.50 -1.49
C ASP A 410 6.67 38.12 -1.18
N PHE A 411 6.80 37.25 -2.19
CA PHE A 411 7.48 35.96 -2.04
C PHE A 411 8.95 36.11 -1.65
N LEU A 412 9.68 37.03 -2.28
CA LEU A 412 11.10 37.25 -2.01
C LEU A 412 11.37 37.82 -0.60
N HIS A 413 10.40 38.50 0.01
CA HIS A 413 10.54 38.98 1.39
C HIS A 413 10.67 37.85 2.41
N ALA A 414 10.15 36.66 2.10
CA ALA A 414 10.32 35.47 2.93
C ALA A 414 11.76 34.91 2.92
N PHE A 415 12.63 35.36 2.02
CA PHE A 415 13.99 34.80 1.86
C PHE A 415 15.04 35.60 2.62
N ARG A 416 15.88 34.86 3.35
CA ARG A 416 17.09 35.31 4.05
C ARG A 416 18.26 34.43 3.63
N TYR A 417 19.49 34.94 3.71
CA TYR A 417 20.69 34.15 3.48
C TYR A 417 21.72 34.28 4.59
N ARG A 418 22.29 33.17 5.05
CA ARG A 418 23.41 33.20 6.00
C ARG A 418 24.55 32.30 5.53
N VAL A 419 25.76 32.76 5.79
CA VAL A 419 26.96 31.95 5.62
C VAL A 419 27.04 30.96 6.78
N LEU A 420 27.21 29.68 6.46
CA LEU A 420 27.37 28.64 7.47
C LEU A 420 28.46 27.66 7.02
N ASP A 421 29.46 27.48 7.87
CA ASP A 421 30.40 26.38 7.76
C ASP A 421 29.85 25.18 8.56
N ILE A 422 29.56 24.08 7.86
CA ILE A 422 29.02 22.85 8.47
C ILE A 422 29.99 22.22 9.48
N GLY A 423 31.28 22.57 9.42
CA GLY A 423 32.30 22.16 10.36
C GLY A 423 32.28 22.94 11.68
N ARG A 424 31.64 24.11 11.73
CA ARG A 424 31.77 25.06 12.85
C ARG A 424 30.47 25.15 13.67
N LYS A 425 30.50 24.64 14.90
CA LYS A 425 29.35 24.64 15.82
C LYS A 425 28.81 26.05 16.10
N GLU A 426 29.70 27.04 16.19
CA GLU A 426 29.33 28.44 16.46
C GLU A 426 28.42 29.02 15.37
N ASP A 427 28.53 28.56 14.13
CA ASP A 427 27.69 29.06 13.03
C ASP A 427 26.26 28.49 13.14
N TYR A 428 26.09 27.25 13.59
CA TYR A 428 24.78 26.70 13.94
C TYR A 428 24.14 27.44 15.13
N MET A 429 24.93 27.82 16.15
CA MET A 429 24.42 28.61 17.29
C MET A 429 24.00 30.04 16.88
N LYS A 430 24.67 30.64 15.89
CA LYS A 430 24.22 31.91 15.29
C LYS A 430 22.92 31.72 14.51
N LEU A 431 22.81 30.63 13.75
CA LEU A 431 21.59 30.29 13.00
C LEU A 431 20.40 30.05 13.94
N LEU A 432 20.59 29.31 15.04
CA LEU A 432 19.56 29.09 16.04
C LEU A 432 19.02 30.40 16.60
N ARG A 433 19.90 31.30 17.05
CA ARG A 433 19.50 32.62 17.57
C ARG A 433 18.71 33.45 16.56
N LEU A 434 19.12 33.41 15.29
CA LEU A 434 18.38 34.09 14.22
C LEU A 434 16.98 33.50 14.05
N ILE A 435 16.87 32.17 14.01
CA ILE A 435 15.58 31.49 13.84
C ILE A 435 14.66 31.78 15.02
N GLU A 436 15.14 31.66 16.26
CA GLU A 436 14.35 31.95 17.46
C GLU A 436 13.86 33.40 17.49
N GLN A 437 14.72 34.36 17.12
CA GLN A 437 14.33 35.77 17.01
C GLN A 437 13.20 35.95 16.00
N ARG A 438 13.28 35.29 14.84
CA ARG A 438 12.28 35.39 13.78
C ARG A 438 10.96 34.70 14.16
N GLU A 439 11.05 33.54 14.80
CA GLU A 439 9.90 32.82 15.33
C GLU A 439 9.15 33.66 16.38
N GLU A 440 9.87 34.38 17.24
CA GLU A 440 9.29 35.33 18.20
C GLU A 440 8.66 36.57 17.52
N GLU A 441 9.38 37.19 16.56
CA GLU A 441 8.89 38.36 15.81
C GLU A 441 7.60 38.06 15.04
N LEU A 442 7.50 36.87 14.44
CA LEU A 442 6.33 36.43 13.68
C LEU A 442 5.26 35.76 14.55
N ARG A 443 5.55 35.48 15.82
CA ARG A 443 4.69 34.75 16.77
C ARG A 443 4.23 33.40 16.22
N ILE A 444 5.16 32.66 15.65
CA ILE A 444 4.91 31.35 15.04
C ILE A 444 5.40 30.22 15.93
N SER A 445 4.76 29.05 15.81
CA SER A 445 5.30 27.81 16.40
C SER A 445 6.66 27.50 15.76
N PRO A 446 7.64 26.97 16.51
CA PRO A 446 8.99 26.73 16.00
C PRO A 446 9.05 25.42 15.20
N ASN A 447 8.24 25.34 14.15
CA ASN A 447 8.19 24.27 13.17
C ASN A 447 9.31 24.47 12.15
N ARG A 448 10.23 23.52 12.03
CA ARG A 448 11.48 23.68 11.27
C ARG A 448 11.66 22.54 10.26
N LEU A 449 11.72 22.88 8.98
CA LEU A 449 12.05 21.93 7.92
C LEU A 449 13.48 22.18 7.43
N PHE A 450 14.35 21.19 7.58
CA PHE A 450 15.74 21.22 7.12
C PHE A 450 15.85 20.50 5.78
N TYR A 451 16.07 21.22 4.70
CA TYR A 451 16.26 20.65 3.36
C TYR A 451 17.74 20.60 3.00
N LEU A 452 18.26 19.40 2.72
CA LEU A 452 19.66 19.17 2.41
C LEU A 452 19.86 19.03 0.90
N SER A 453 20.00 20.16 0.21
CA SER A 453 20.36 20.22 -1.22
C SER A 453 21.89 20.29 -1.40
N VAL A 454 22.59 19.33 -0.78
CA VAL A 454 24.07 19.23 -0.76
C VAL A 454 24.51 17.81 -1.11
N GLY A 455 25.82 17.61 -1.32
CA GLY A 455 26.38 16.26 -1.51
C GLY A 455 26.12 15.35 -0.30
N PRO A 456 25.88 14.04 -0.53
CA PRO A 456 25.55 13.07 0.53
C PRO A 456 26.65 12.95 1.60
N GLU A 457 27.91 13.24 1.25
CA GLU A 457 29.04 13.26 2.18
C GLU A 457 28.88 14.28 3.33
N PHE A 458 27.99 15.27 3.16
CA PHE A 458 27.74 16.30 4.17
C PHE A 458 26.55 16.00 5.09
N PHE A 459 25.72 15.00 4.77
CA PHE A 459 24.47 14.73 5.51
C PHE A 459 24.73 14.43 6.98
N GLU A 460 25.69 13.55 7.28
CA GLU A 460 26.08 13.20 8.65
C GLU A 460 26.52 14.45 9.43
N ARG A 461 27.43 15.24 8.84
CA ARG A 461 27.98 16.41 9.53
C ARG A 461 26.91 17.46 9.80
N ILE A 462 25.98 17.65 8.88
CA ILE A 462 24.86 18.58 9.03
C ILE A 462 23.90 18.08 10.10
N ALA A 463 23.49 16.82 10.06
CA ALA A 463 22.58 16.23 11.05
C ALA A 463 23.16 16.33 12.48
N ALA A 464 24.45 15.99 12.65
CA ALA A 464 25.16 16.17 13.92
C ALA A 464 25.20 17.64 14.36
N GLY A 465 25.51 18.57 13.44
CA GLY A 465 25.50 20.00 13.74
C GLY A 465 24.13 20.54 14.19
N ILE A 466 23.04 20.07 13.58
CA ILE A 466 21.67 20.42 13.97
C ILE A 466 21.37 19.93 15.39
N GLN A 467 21.76 18.70 15.72
CA GLN A 467 21.55 18.12 17.05
C GLN A 467 22.41 18.80 18.12
N GLU A 468 23.72 18.91 17.90
CA GLU A 468 24.69 19.40 18.88
C GLU A 468 24.50 20.88 19.25
N SER A 469 23.91 21.66 18.35
CA SER A 469 23.60 23.08 18.56
C SER A 469 22.24 23.32 19.22
N GLY A 470 21.39 22.30 19.35
CA GLY A 470 20.00 22.47 19.78
C GLY A 470 19.08 23.06 18.70
N LEU A 471 19.57 23.20 17.46
CA LEU A 471 18.79 23.73 16.34
C LEU A 471 17.54 22.88 16.04
N GLY A 472 17.58 21.58 16.35
CA GLY A 472 16.45 20.67 16.27
C GLY A 472 15.71 20.42 17.59
N SER A 473 15.86 21.25 18.63
CA SER A 473 15.31 20.97 19.98
C SER A 473 14.12 21.84 20.39
N ALA A 474 13.38 22.39 19.42
CA ALA A 474 12.27 23.30 19.69
C ALA A 474 10.94 22.57 20.02
N ASN A 475 9.96 23.29 20.58
CA ASN A 475 8.65 22.74 20.97
C ASN A 475 7.69 22.46 19.79
N GLY A 476 8.11 22.76 18.55
CA GLY A 476 7.39 22.45 17.31
C GLY A 476 7.91 21.17 16.68
N TRP A 477 7.36 20.79 15.53
CA TRP A 477 7.91 19.65 14.79
C TRP A 477 9.21 20.03 14.08
N LYS A 478 10.10 19.05 13.90
CA LYS A 478 11.25 19.16 12.99
C LYS A 478 11.16 18.09 11.92
N ARG A 479 11.62 18.43 10.72
CA ARG A 479 11.67 17.48 9.59
C ARG A 479 12.96 17.66 8.82
N LEU A 480 13.53 16.54 8.38
CA LEU A 480 14.76 16.48 7.60
C LEU A 480 14.41 15.96 6.20
N VAL A 481 14.58 16.79 5.18
CA VAL A 481 14.42 16.40 3.78
C VAL A 481 15.81 16.15 3.18
N ILE A 482 16.05 14.94 2.67
CA ILE A 482 17.33 14.56 2.06
C ILE A 482 17.16 14.06 0.63
N GLU A 483 18.11 14.41 -0.23
CA GLU A 483 18.20 13.96 -1.61
C GLU A 483 18.96 12.64 -1.74
N LYS A 484 18.70 11.90 -2.82
CA LYS A 484 19.53 10.75 -3.20
C LYS A 484 20.97 11.19 -3.52
N PRO A 485 21.98 10.32 -3.35
CA PRO A 485 21.90 8.88 -3.02
C PRO A 485 21.83 8.57 -1.51
N PHE A 486 21.10 7.51 -1.15
CA PHE A 486 20.98 6.99 0.21
C PHE A 486 21.96 5.83 0.43
N GLY A 487 23.25 6.14 0.41
CA GLY A 487 24.32 5.14 0.34
C GLY A 487 24.69 4.74 -1.09
N HIS A 488 25.73 3.94 -1.24
CA HIS A 488 26.20 3.39 -2.52
C HIS A 488 26.21 1.84 -2.55
N ASP A 489 25.90 1.22 -1.42
CA ASP A 489 25.71 -0.21 -1.23
C ASP A 489 24.91 -0.41 0.08
N LEU A 490 24.61 -1.66 0.43
CA LEU A 490 23.84 -1.97 1.63
C LEU A 490 24.50 -1.47 2.92
N GLN A 491 25.83 -1.58 3.03
CA GLN A 491 26.53 -1.22 4.27
C GLN A 491 26.59 0.29 4.45
N SER A 492 27.01 1.03 3.43
CA SER A 492 27.03 2.50 3.44
C SER A 492 25.65 3.11 3.67
N ALA A 493 24.58 2.49 3.14
CA ALA A 493 23.21 2.92 3.41
C ALA A 493 22.82 2.74 4.88
N ARG A 494 23.18 1.60 5.49
CA ARG A 494 22.96 1.34 6.92
C ARG A 494 23.74 2.31 7.80
N ASP A 495 25.00 2.55 7.46
CA ASP A 495 25.86 3.48 8.19
C ASP A 495 25.30 4.91 8.13
N LEU A 496 24.88 5.36 6.94
CA LEU A 496 24.21 6.65 6.77
C LEU A 496 22.93 6.73 7.60
N ASN A 497 22.07 5.72 7.53
CA ASN A 497 20.82 5.72 8.27
C ASN A 497 21.05 5.75 9.79
N GLN A 498 21.97 4.93 10.30
CA GLN A 498 22.33 4.91 11.72
C GLN A 498 22.78 6.29 12.21
N LYS A 499 23.56 7.02 11.40
CA LYS A 499 24.03 8.37 11.72
C LYS A 499 22.89 9.39 11.71
N LEU A 500 21.99 9.33 10.73
CA LEU A 500 20.81 10.19 10.69
C LEU A 500 19.87 9.94 11.88
N SER A 501 19.66 8.67 12.25
CA SER A 501 18.84 8.26 13.39
C SER A 501 19.35 8.72 14.75
N GLN A 502 20.60 9.20 14.83
CA GLN A 502 21.10 9.83 16.06
C GLN A 502 20.49 11.21 16.28
N ALA A 503 20.16 11.95 15.21
CA ALA A 503 19.68 13.33 15.25
C ALA A 503 18.18 13.49 14.98
N PHE A 504 17.59 12.56 14.21
CA PHE A 504 16.19 12.57 13.79
C PHE A 504 15.55 11.20 13.95
N GLU A 505 14.30 11.17 14.39
CA GLU A 505 13.48 9.95 14.37
C GLU A 505 13.05 9.63 12.93
N GLU A 506 12.77 8.36 12.62
CA GLU A 506 12.46 7.94 11.24
C GLU A 506 11.26 8.69 10.63
N HIS A 507 10.23 9.00 11.43
CA HIS A 507 9.06 9.77 10.96
C HIS A 507 9.36 11.26 10.70
N GLU A 508 10.52 11.74 11.14
CA GLU A 508 11.01 13.10 10.87
C GLU A 508 11.87 13.15 9.59
N ILE A 509 12.23 12.00 8.99
CA ILE A 509 13.11 11.92 7.82
C ILE A 509 12.29 11.70 6.54
N PHE A 510 12.48 12.58 5.57
CA PHE A 510 11.80 12.64 4.28
C PHE A 510 12.84 12.41 3.18
N ARG A 511 12.98 11.15 2.75
CA ARG A 511 13.94 10.76 1.71
C ARG A 511 13.33 10.94 0.33
N ILE A 512 13.84 11.89 -0.44
CA ILE A 512 13.31 12.21 -1.76
C ILE A 512 13.70 11.13 -2.78
N ASP A 513 12.66 10.51 -3.33
CA ASP A 513 12.69 9.94 -4.66
C ASP A 513 11.71 10.74 -5.54
N HIS A 514 12.25 11.60 -6.42
CA HIS A 514 11.42 12.48 -7.24
C HIS A 514 10.49 11.74 -8.22
N TYR A 515 10.65 10.43 -8.45
CA TYR A 515 9.65 9.66 -9.21
C TYR A 515 8.36 9.48 -8.42
N LEU A 516 8.42 9.33 -7.10
CA LEU A 516 7.23 9.24 -6.24
C LEU A 516 6.42 10.55 -6.23
N GLY A 517 7.06 11.69 -6.46
CA GLY A 517 6.38 12.97 -6.61
C GLY A 517 5.65 13.14 -7.95
N LYS A 518 5.90 12.30 -8.95
CA LYS A 518 5.28 12.45 -10.28
C LYS A 518 3.77 12.20 -10.19
N PRO A 519 2.93 13.06 -10.77
CA PRO A 519 1.47 12.94 -10.69
C PRO A 519 0.94 11.55 -11.09
N MET A 520 1.45 11.00 -12.19
CA MET A 520 1.06 9.66 -12.66
C MET A 520 1.43 8.53 -11.69
N VAL A 521 2.52 8.68 -10.94
CA VAL A 521 2.94 7.69 -9.93
C VAL A 521 2.04 7.77 -8.70
N GLN A 522 1.72 8.98 -8.24
CA GLN A 522 0.77 9.18 -7.14
C GLN A 522 -0.63 8.64 -7.47
N LYS A 523 -1.06 8.78 -8.74
CA LYS A 523 -2.33 8.23 -9.22
C LYS A 523 -2.42 6.70 -9.19
N LEU A 524 -1.30 5.97 -9.21
CA LEU A 524 -1.32 4.50 -9.16
C LEU A 524 -2.08 3.99 -7.93
N GLU A 525 -1.96 4.67 -6.79
CA GLU A 525 -2.68 4.33 -5.57
C GLU A 525 -4.21 4.43 -5.75
N ILE A 526 -4.69 5.54 -6.31
CA ILE A 526 -6.13 5.76 -6.54
C ILE A 526 -6.66 4.82 -7.63
N LEU A 527 -5.86 4.57 -8.67
CA LEU A 527 -6.25 3.70 -9.77
C LEU A 527 -6.54 2.27 -9.29
N GLN A 528 -5.75 1.76 -8.35
CA GLN A 528 -5.97 0.46 -7.71
C GLN A 528 -7.24 0.40 -6.83
N GLN A 529 -7.85 1.54 -6.49
CA GLN A 529 -9.13 1.59 -5.79
C GLN A 529 -10.33 1.47 -6.75
N ASN A 530 -10.13 1.62 -8.06
CA ASN A 530 -11.19 1.41 -9.06
C ASN A 530 -11.52 -0.08 -9.16
N SER A 531 -12.79 -0.44 -8.96
CA SER A 531 -13.21 -1.85 -8.88
C SER A 531 -12.89 -2.66 -10.14
N VAL A 532 -12.95 -2.04 -11.32
CA VAL A 532 -12.62 -2.71 -12.60
C VAL A 532 -11.13 -3.02 -12.66
N LEU A 533 -10.27 -2.03 -12.43
CA LEU A 533 -8.82 -2.22 -12.47
C LEU A 533 -8.38 -3.20 -11.37
N LYS A 534 -8.92 -3.06 -10.16
CA LYS A 534 -8.65 -3.95 -9.02
C LYS A 534 -9.00 -5.41 -9.31
N ALA A 535 -10.07 -5.67 -10.07
CA ALA A 535 -10.46 -7.01 -10.46
C ALA A 535 -9.53 -7.62 -11.52
N LEU A 536 -8.83 -6.80 -12.29
CA LEU A 536 -7.85 -7.22 -13.29
C LEU A 536 -6.41 -7.25 -12.73
N TRP A 537 -6.20 -6.77 -11.51
CA TRP A 537 -4.89 -6.57 -10.89
C TRP A 537 -4.38 -7.82 -10.17
N ASP A 538 -4.40 -8.95 -10.87
CA ASP A 538 -3.94 -10.23 -10.32
C ASP A 538 -3.37 -11.18 -11.39
N ASN A 539 -2.64 -12.19 -10.92
CA ASN A 539 -1.98 -13.22 -11.72
C ASN A 539 -2.92 -14.12 -12.54
N HIS A 540 -4.24 -14.10 -12.36
CA HIS A 540 -5.17 -14.82 -13.23
C HIS A 540 -5.27 -14.14 -14.58
N TYR A 541 -5.21 -12.80 -14.60
CA TYR A 541 -5.38 -11.99 -15.81
C TYR A 541 -4.08 -11.45 -16.37
N ILE A 542 -3.07 -11.15 -15.53
CA ILE A 542 -1.82 -10.54 -15.98
C ILE A 542 -0.84 -11.61 -16.47
N ALA A 543 -0.27 -11.39 -17.66
CA ALA A 543 0.74 -12.25 -18.28
C ALA A 543 2.16 -11.82 -17.87
N ASN A 544 2.47 -10.53 -18.01
CA ASN A 544 3.72 -9.93 -17.56
C ASN A 544 3.54 -8.42 -17.27
N VAL A 545 4.53 -7.86 -16.57
CA VAL A 545 4.61 -6.42 -16.30
C VAL A 545 5.96 -5.89 -16.77
N GLN A 546 5.97 -4.73 -17.42
CA GLN A 546 7.17 -4.09 -17.96
C GLN A 546 7.29 -2.67 -17.40
N ILE A 547 8.39 -2.36 -16.71
CA ILE A 547 8.70 -1.01 -16.21
C ILE A 547 9.92 -0.51 -16.97
N THR A 548 9.75 0.53 -17.78
CA THR A 548 10.80 1.11 -18.61
C THR A 548 11.05 2.56 -18.21
N ALA A 549 12.31 2.92 -17.96
CA ALA A 549 12.76 4.31 -17.80
C ALA A 549 14.03 4.54 -18.61
N ILE A 550 13.90 5.05 -19.83
CA ILE A 550 15.00 5.24 -20.78
C ILE A 550 15.21 6.70 -21.13
N GLU A 551 16.47 7.06 -21.34
CA GLU A 551 16.90 8.43 -21.61
C GLU A 551 17.70 8.54 -22.91
N THR A 552 17.44 9.58 -23.69
CA THR A 552 18.23 9.89 -24.90
C THR A 552 19.57 10.57 -24.59
N VAL A 553 19.68 11.22 -23.43
CA VAL A 553 20.89 11.90 -22.97
C VAL A 553 21.97 10.90 -22.55
N GLY A 554 23.25 11.28 -22.71
CA GLY A 554 24.38 10.51 -22.21
C GLY A 554 24.71 10.86 -20.76
N VAL A 555 25.97 10.64 -20.38
CA VAL A 555 26.47 11.06 -19.06
C VAL A 555 26.84 12.54 -18.98
N GLU A 556 27.04 13.18 -20.13
CA GLU A 556 27.27 14.63 -20.26
C GLU A 556 28.37 15.12 -19.28
N GLU A 557 28.19 16.29 -18.65
CA GLU A 557 29.15 16.86 -17.70
C GLU A 557 29.34 16.04 -16.41
N ARG A 558 28.50 15.02 -16.17
CA ARG A 558 28.54 14.17 -14.97
C ARG A 558 29.32 12.87 -15.18
N ALA A 559 30.05 12.72 -16.29
CA ALA A 559 30.79 11.53 -16.66
C ALA A 559 31.62 10.93 -15.50
N GLY A 560 32.53 11.71 -14.89
CA GLY A 560 33.38 11.24 -13.81
C GLY A 560 32.63 10.78 -12.55
N TYR A 561 31.50 11.43 -12.22
CA TYR A 561 30.65 10.97 -11.13
C TYR A 561 29.91 9.68 -11.50
N TYR A 562 29.35 9.61 -12.71
CA TYR A 562 28.54 8.48 -13.17
C TYR A 562 29.33 7.18 -13.27
N ASP A 563 30.63 7.25 -13.54
CA ASP A 563 31.52 6.07 -13.66
C ASP A 563 31.66 5.26 -12.36
N HIS A 564 31.34 5.87 -11.21
CA HIS A 564 31.30 5.22 -9.91
C HIS A 564 29.89 4.78 -9.48
N VAL A 565 28.85 5.21 -10.23
CA VAL A 565 27.44 5.02 -9.86
C VAL A 565 26.82 3.92 -10.71
N GLY A 566 26.84 4.07 -12.05
CA GLY A 566 26.20 3.16 -13.00
C GLY A 566 24.67 3.28 -13.03
N ALA A 567 24.03 2.65 -14.00
CA ALA A 567 22.57 2.63 -14.13
C ALA A 567 21.89 1.92 -12.94
N VAL A 568 22.55 0.93 -12.34
CA VAL A 568 22.06 0.24 -11.14
C VAL A 568 21.79 1.21 -9.99
N ARG A 569 22.75 2.07 -9.63
CA ARG A 569 22.60 2.99 -8.49
C ARG A 569 21.88 4.28 -8.87
N ASP A 570 22.03 4.76 -10.10
CA ASP A 570 21.43 6.03 -10.54
C ASP A 570 19.91 5.91 -10.67
N MET A 571 19.42 4.78 -11.19
CA MET A 571 18.03 4.60 -11.61
C MET A 571 17.37 3.33 -11.06
N PHE A 572 18.05 2.18 -11.10
CA PHE A 572 17.40 0.89 -10.80
C PHE A 572 17.06 0.74 -9.32
N GLN A 573 18.04 0.92 -8.43
CA GLN A 573 17.91 0.67 -6.98
C GLN A 573 16.85 1.55 -6.32
N ASN A 574 16.63 2.75 -6.84
CA ASN A 574 15.68 3.73 -6.30
C ASN A 574 14.40 3.77 -7.15
N HIS A 575 14.40 4.52 -8.24
CA HIS A 575 13.22 4.87 -9.03
C HIS A 575 12.48 3.64 -9.53
N MET A 576 13.20 2.66 -10.09
CA MET A 576 12.55 1.49 -10.67
C MET A 576 11.93 0.58 -9.60
N LEU A 577 12.62 0.35 -8.48
CA LEU A 577 12.08 -0.43 -7.36
C LEU A 577 10.95 0.32 -6.64
N GLN A 578 10.98 1.66 -6.59
CA GLN A 578 9.86 2.46 -6.08
C GLN A 578 8.62 2.37 -6.98
N LEU A 579 8.78 2.43 -8.31
CA LEU A 579 7.69 2.18 -9.25
C LEU A 579 7.12 0.77 -9.11
N LEU A 580 7.99 -0.25 -8.96
CA LEU A 580 7.59 -1.63 -8.70
C LEU A 580 6.74 -1.73 -7.42
N MET A 581 7.22 -1.16 -6.31
CA MET A 581 6.51 -1.16 -5.03
C MET A 581 5.14 -0.48 -5.14
N MET A 582 5.07 0.69 -5.78
CA MET A 582 3.80 1.41 -5.97
C MET A 582 2.81 0.62 -6.82
N LEU A 583 3.29 0.00 -7.91
CA LEU A 583 2.47 -0.76 -8.83
C LEU A 583 1.95 -2.07 -8.23
N ALA A 584 2.82 -2.79 -7.52
CA ALA A 584 2.55 -4.13 -7.03
C ALA A 584 1.82 -4.15 -5.67
N SER A 585 1.81 -3.02 -4.95
CA SER A 585 1.07 -2.92 -3.68
C SER A 585 -0.44 -3.05 -3.92
N HIS A 586 -1.14 -3.87 -3.12
CA HIS A 586 -2.62 -3.87 -3.10
C HIS A 586 -3.14 -3.07 -1.91
N LEU A 587 -3.56 -1.83 -2.18
CA LEU A 587 -4.03 -0.88 -1.17
C LEU A 587 -5.54 -1.03 -0.88
N PRO A 588 -5.94 -1.12 0.40
CA PRO A 588 -7.32 -0.88 0.82
C PRO A 588 -7.81 0.51 0.41
N ASN A 589 -9.12 0.67 0.24
CA ASN A 589 -9.70 1.99 0.02
C ASN A 589 -9.46 2.88 1.25
N ASN A 590 -9.10 4.15 1.03
CA ASN A 590 -8.75 5.12 2.08
C ASN A 590 -7.57 4.67 2.97
N SER A 591 -6.52 4.11 2.35
CA SER A 591 -5.28 3.76 3.05
C SER A 591 -4.58 5.04 3.54
N ASP A 592 -4.01 5.00 4.75
CA ASP A 592 -3.14 6.07 5.27
C ASP A 592 -1.67 5.81 4.91
N SER A 593 -0.79 6.76 5.21
CA SER A 593 0.64 6.68 4.91
C SER A 593 1.29 5.43 5.50
N GLU A 594 0.90 5.01 6.71
CA GLU A 594 1.40 3.81 7.38
C GLU A 594 1.01 2.53 6.64
N MET A 595 -0.25 2.44 6.17
CA MET A 595 -0.71 1.31 5.36
C MET A 595 0.02 1.25 4.01
N VAL A 596 0.22 2.40 3.34
CA VAL A 596 0.98 2.47 2.08
C VAL A 596 2.39 1.94 2.27
N ARG A 597 3.11 2.46 3.28
CA ARG A 597 4.46 2.00 3.66
C ARG A 597 4.49 0.51 3.97
N PHE A 598 3.54 0.03 4.76
CA PHE A 598 3.44 -1.40 5.10
C PHE A 598 3.28 -2.27 3.86
N LYS A 599 2.46 -1.86 2.90
CA LYS A 599 2.25 -2.61 1.65
C LYS A 599 3.48 -2.58 0.73
N LYS A 600 4.14 -1.43 0.56
CA LYS A 600 5.39 -1.31 -0.18
C LYS A 600 6.49 -2.22 0.41
N LYS A 601 6.63 -2.22 1.73
CA LYS A 601 7.53 -3.14 2.44
C LYS A 601 7.18 -4.61 2.16
N LYS A 602 5.89 -4.98 2.17
CA LYS A 602 5.46 -6.37 1.88
C LYS A 602 5.79 -6.82 0.47
N VAL A 603 5.71 -5.92 -0.52
CA VAL A 603 6.16 -6.19 -1.90
C VAL A 603 7.65 -6.53 -1.89
N MET A 604 8.50 -5.70 -1.26
CA MET A 604 9.94 -5.95 -1.22
C MET A 604 10.33 -7.18 -0.41
N GLU A 605 9.57 -7.53 0.64
CA GLU A 605 9.76 -8.79 1.37
C GLU A 605 9.37 -10.02 0.55
N ALA A 606 8.42 -9.88 -0.38
CA ALA A 606 7.96 -10.96 -1.28
C ALA A 606 8.77 -11.04 -2.58
N LEU A 607 9.56 -10.02 -2.89
CA LEU A 607 10.44 -10.00 -4.06
C LEU A 607 11.50 -11.10 -3.91
N GLU A 608 11.54 -12.04 -4.86
CA GLU A 608 12.44 -13.18 -4.80
C GLU A 608 13.91 -12.70 -4.77
N PRO A 609 14.70 -13.10 -3.77
CA PRO A 609 16.09 -12.69 -3.67
C PRO A 609 16.94 -13.29 -4.79
N LEU A 610 17.72 -12.46 -5.47
CA LEU A 610 18.71 -12.94 -6.43
C LEU A 610 19.86 -13.66 -5.70
N GLN A 611 20.00 -14.97 -5.94
CA GLN A 611 21.22 -15.67 -5.54
C GLN A 611 22.34 -15.33 -6.51
N LYS A 612 23.59 -15.25 -6.02
CA LYS A 612 24.76 -14.83 -6.85
C LYS A 612 24.92 -15.64 -8.14
N GLN A 613 24.54 -16.92 -8.11
CA GLN A 613 24.61 -17.83 -9.25
C GLN A 613 23.52 -17.59 -10.31
N ASP A 614 22.40 -16.97 -9.93
CA ASP A 614 21.24 -16.75 -10.79
C ASP A 614 21.20 -15.32 -11.37
N VAL A 615 22.14 -14.46 -10.96
CA VAL A 615 22.19 -13.05 -11.42
C VAL A 615 22.38 -12.97 -12.93
N SER A 616 23.27 -13.78 -13.52
CA SER A 616 23.55 -13.74 -14.96
C SER A 616 22.38 -14.22 -15.82
N ALA A 617 21.48 -15.04 -15.27
CA ALA A 617 20.28 -15.50 -15.98
C ALA A 617 19.14 -14.48 -15.94
N ASN A 618 19.12 -13.61 -14.92
CA ASN A 618 17.99 -12.69 -14.71
C ASN A 618 18.35 -11.21 -14.89
N VAL A 619 19.64 -10.86 -15.05
CA VAL A 619 20.12 -9.48 -15.15
C VAL A 619 21.06 -9.32 -16.33
N ILE A 620 20.73 -8.37 -17.21
CA ILE A 620 21.54 -7.95 -18.34
C ILE A 620 22.09 -6.57 -18.03
N ARG A 621 23.40 -6.36 -18.27
CA ARG A 621 24.02 -5.03 -18.20
C ARG A 621 24.66 -4.65 -19.51
N GLY A 622 24.63 -3.35 -19.84
CA GLY A 622 25.17 -2.85 -21.10
C GLY A 622 25.91 -1.52 -21.01
N GLN A 623 26.75 -1.26 -22.00
CA GLN A 623 27.49 -0.02 -22.17
C GLN A 623 27.35 0.54 -23.58
N TYR A 624 26.88 1.79 -23.73
CA TYR A 624 26.69 2.38 -25.05
C TYR A 624 28.02 2.61 -25.78
N LYS A 625 28.02 2.30 -27.07
CA LYS A 625 29.06 2.62 -28.05
C LYS A 625 28.62 3.79 -28.92
N ALA A 626 29.54 4.27 -29.76
CA ALA A 626 29.22 5.32 -30.72
C ALA A 626 28.02 4.90 -31.59
N GLY A 627 27.19 5.88 -31.93
CA GLY A 627 25.93 5.66 -32.65
C GLY A 627 25.29 6.98 -33.03
N ALA A 628 23.96 6.97 -33.22
CA ALA A 628 23.22 8.17 -33.57
C ALA A 628 21.93 8.28 -32.76
N VAL A 629 21.76 9.38 -32.03
CA VAL A 629 20.54 9.69 -31.29
C VAL A 629 19.81 10.81 -32.03
N GLN A 630 18.54 10.58 -32.39
CA GLN A 630 17.75 11.54 -33.17
C GLN A 630 18.47 12.03 -34.45
N GLY A 631 19.13 11.11 -35.16
CA GLY A 631 19.88 11.39 -36.39
C GLY A 631 21.22 12.11 -36.20
N LYS A 632 21.63 12.42 -34.95
CA LYS A 632 22.90 13.08 -34.66
C LYS A 632 23.95 12.08 -34.17
N PRO A 633 25.17 12.06 -34.74
CA PRO A 633 26.23 11.18 -34.28
C PRO A 633 26.64 11.55 -32.85
N VAL A 634 26.82 10.53 -32.01
CA VAL A 634 27.27 10.67 -30.62
C VAL A 634 28.38 9.67 -30.31
N ILE A 635 29.27 10.05 -29.41
CA ILE A 635 30.42 9.24 -29.00
C ILE A 635 30.00 8.10 -28.06
N GLY A 636 30.86 7.08 -27.96
CA GLY A 636 30.68 5.98 -27.01
C GLY A 636 31.09 6.34 -25.59
N TYR A 637 30.62 5.58 -24.61
CA TYR A 637 30.82 5.88 -23.19
C TYR A 637 32.30 6.01 -22.79
N THR A 638 33.15 5.08 -23.24
CA THR A 638 34.60 5.10 -22.97
C THR A 638 35.37 6.19 -23.73
N SER A 639 34.67 6.97 -24.56
CA SER A 639 35.21 8.14 -25.26
C SER A 639 34.73 9.45 -24.63
N GLU A 640 33.83 9.41 -23.64
CA GLU A 640 33.38 10.60 -22.91
C GLU A 640 34.54 11.18 -22.07
N PRO A 641 34.61 12.52 -21.93
CA PRO A 641 35.66 13.15 -21.14
C PRO A 641 35.67 12.67 -19.69
N GLY A 642 36.84 12.22 -19.21
CA GLY A 642 37.00 11.76 -17.83
C GLY A 642 36.65 10.29 -17.58
N ILE A 643 36.29 9.52 -18.62
CA ILE A 643 36.05 8.08 -18.52
C ILE A 643 37.30 7.29 -18.96
N ALA A 644 37.67 6.27 -18.20
CA ALA A 644 38.77 5.38 -18.58
C ALA A 644 38.37 4.48 -19.76
N ALA A 645 39.29 4.25 -20.70
CA ALA A 645 39.07 3.37 -21.85
C ALA A 645 38.73 1.91 -21.45
N THR A 646 39.12 1.51 -20.23
CA THR A 646 38.87 0.19 -19.63
C THR A 646 37.66 0.18 -18.70
N SER A 647 36.85 1.25 -18.64
CA SER A 647 35.69 1.29 -17.75
C SER A 647 34.69 0.19 -18.10
N MET A 648 34.30 -0.58 -17.08
CA MET A 648 33.28 -1.63 -17.15
C MET A 648 31.95 -1.17 -16.54
N ASN A 649 31.77 0.15 -16.38
CA ASN A 649 30.56 0.70 -15.77
C ASN A 649 29.34 0.49 -16.68
N ASP A 650 28.20 0.20 -16.06
CA ASP A 650 26.93 -0.01 -16.75
C ASP A 650 26.23 1.33 -17.04
N THR A 651 25.76 1.45 -18.28
CA THR A 651 24.92 2.57 -18.75
C THR A 651 23.50 2.11 -19.09
N PHE A 652 23.27 0.79 -18.98
CA PHE A 652 22.02 0.11 -19.23
C PHE A 652 21.93 -1.10 -18.29
N ILE A 653 20.73 -1.34 -17.76
CA ILE A 653 20.39 -2.60 -17.08
C ILE A 653 18.97 -3.01 -17.47
N ALA A 654 18.77 -4.31 -17.68
CA ALA A 654 17.47 -4.96 -17.71
C ALA A 654 17.47 -6.13 -16.72
N ALA A 655 16.36 -6.32 -16.00
CA ALA A 655 16.23 -7.41 -15.04
C ALA A 655 14.84 -8.05 -15.12
N LYS A 656 14.81 -9.37 -14.90
CA LYS A 656 13.61 -10.17 -14.65
C LYS A 656 13.47 -10.38 -13.14
N LEU A 657 12.30 -10.06 -12.60
CA LEU A 657 11.98 -10.16 -11.19
C LEU A 657 10.70 -10.99 -11.01
N GLN A 658 10.58 -11.63 -9.85
CA GLN A 658 9.41 -12.38 -9.43
C GLN A 658 8.99 -11.92 -8.03
N ILE A 659 7.69 -11.75 -7.83
CA ILE A 659 7.11 -11.43 -6.51
C ILE A 659 6.34 -12.66 -6.06
N ASP A 660 6.82 -13.32 -5.00
CA ASP A 660 6.18 -14.48 -4.40
C ASP A 660 5.09 -14.07 -3.41
N ASP A 661 3.98 -13.56 -3.95
CA ASP A 661 2.77 -13.31 -3.19
C ASP A 661 1.51 -13.82 -3.90
N PHE A 662 0.36 -13.70 -3.23
CA PHE A 662 -0.92 -14.19 -3.72
C PHE A 662 -1.34 -13.58 -5.08
N PHE A 663 -1.02 -12.30 -5.31
CA PHE A 663 -1.50 -11.56 -6.46
C PHE A 663 -0.54 -11.64 -7.65
N TRP A 664 0.76 -11.85 -7.41
CA TRP A 664 1.80 -11.74 -8.42
C TRP A 664 2.56 -13.03 -8.71
N ARG A 665 2.40 -14.08 -7.90
CA ARG A 665 3.10 -15.36 -8.12
C ARG A 665 2.91 -15.85 -9.57
N GLY A 666 4.04 -16.13 -10.23
CA GLY A 666 4.09 -16.62 -11.61
C GLY A 666 4.01 -15.53 -12.68
N VAL A 667 3.88 -14.25 -12.32
CA VAL A 667 3.91 -13.11 -13.24
C VAL A 667 5.32 -12.51 -13.26
N PRO A 668 6.07 -12.62 -14.37
CA PRO A 668 7.38 -11.97 -14.48
C PRO A 668 7.23 -10.45 -14.58
N PHE A 669 8.08 -9.76 -13.83
CA PHE A 669 8.30 -8.32 -13.94
C PHE A 669 9.61 -8.07 -14.68
N TYR A 670 9.55 -7.35 -15.79
CA TYR A 670 10.73 -6.91 -16.52
C TYR A 670 10.94 -5.43 -16.27
N ILE A 671 12.14 -5.09 -15.82
CA ILE A 671 12.51 -3.71 -15.51
C ILE A 671 13.72 -3.35 -16.34
N ARG A 672 13.68 -2.23 -17.08
CA ARG A 672 14.86 -1.72 -17.80
C ARG A 672 15.05 -0.22 -17.67
N THR A 673 16.31 0.18 -17.65
CA THR A 673 16.74 1.58 -17.69
C THR A 673 18.05 1.73 -18.42
N GLY A 674 18.24 2.85 -19.12
CA GLY A 674 19.48 3.12 -19.84
C GLY A 674 19.61 4.53 -20.38
N LYS A 675 20.85 4.89 -20.72
CA LYS A 675 21.23 6.17 -21.34
C LYS A 675 21.53 6.01 -22.82
N ARG A 676 21.54 7.11 -23.58
CA ARG A 676 21.72 7.09 -25.05
C ARG A 676 20.77 6.13 -25.76
N MET A 677 19.55 6.00 -25.25
CA MET A 677 18.50 5.16 -25.82
C MET A 677 17.82 5.87 -26.99
N LYS A 678 17.07 5.13 -27.81
CA LYS A 678 16.39 5.68 -29.00
C LYS A 678 15.49 6.87 -28.69
N ASP A 679 14.65 6.74 -27.67
CA ASP A 679 13.67 7.74 -27.24
C ASP A 679 13.69 7.93 -25.72
N LYS A 680 13.16 9.06 -25.24
CA LYS A 680 12.99 9.33 -23.81
C LYS A 680 11.60 8.85 -23.38
N SER A 681 11.53 7.92 -22.43
CA SER A 681 10.26 7.46 -21.89
C SER A 681 10.39 6.84 -20.51
N THR A 682 9.42 7.15 -19.64
CA THR A 682 9.13 6.43 -18.41
C THR A 682 7.72 5.88 -18.52
N ARG A 683 7.56 4.55 -18.51
CA ARG A 683 6.27 3.90 -18.68
C ARG A 683 6.17 2.57 -17.92
N ILE A 684 4.94 2.18 -17.63
CA ILE A 684 4.60 0.84 -17.15
C ILE A 684 3.62 0.21 -18.14
N VAL A 685 3.89 -1.02 -18.57
CA VAL A 685 3.00 -1.82 -19.43
C VAL A 685 2.59 -3.07 -18.68
N ILE A 686 1.29 -3.30 -18.56
CA ILE A 686 0.71 -4.55 -18.06
C ILE A 686 0.12 -5.27 -19.27
N GLU A 687 0.68 -6.44 -19.59
CA GLU A 687 0.16 -7.31 -20.64
C GLU A 687 -0.80 -8.34 -20.03
N PHE A 688 -1.99 -8.47 -20.59
CA PHE A 688 -2.99 -9.44 -20.11
C PHE A 688 -2.92 -10.76 -20.88
N LYS A 689 -3.21 -11.87 -20.18
CA LYS A 689 -3.31 -13.21 -20.75
C LYS A 689 -4.43 -13.30 -21.78
N GLU A 690 -4.15 -14.00 -22.88
CA GLU A 690 -5.19 -14.36 -23.85
C GLU A 690 -6.00 -15.56 -23.35
N LEU A 691 -7.22 -15.31 -22.88
CA LEU A 691 -8.14 -16.35 -22.37
C LEU A 691 -8.57 -17.38 -23.45
N SER A 692 -8.33 -17.11 -24.74
CA SER A 692 -8.84 -17.93 -25.86
C SER A 692 -7.97 -19.11 -26.29
N LYS A 693 -6.83 -19.40 -25.66
CA LYS A 693 -6.06 -20.63 -25.99
C LYS A 693 -6.82 -21.93 -25.68
N MET A 694 -7.96 -21.88 -24.98
CA MET A 694 -8.84 -23.03 -24.73
C MET A 694 -9.86 -23.33 -25.85
N SER A 695 -10.01 -22.48 -26.87
CA SER A 695 -10.97 -22.73 -27.95
C SER A 695 -10.37 -22.40 -29.32
N SER A 696 -10.22 -23.44 -30.13
CA SER A 696 -9.87 -23.47 -31.57
C SER A 696 -8.38 -23.33 -31.95
N GLN A 697 -7.85 -24.45 -32.47
CA GLN A 697 -6.58 -24.64 -33.18
C GLN A 697 -6.57 -24.01 -34.59
N ALA A 698 -7.39 -23.00 -34.87
CA ALA A 698 -7.47 -22.38 -36.19
C ALA A 698 -7.58 -20.86 -36.04
N ASN A 699 -6.57 -20.14 -36.56
CA ASN A 699 -6.38 -18.69 -36.56
C ASN A 699 -5.60 -18.14 -35.34
N ALA A 700 -4.33 -18.56 -35.21
CA ALA A 700 -3.36 -18.00 -34.27
C ALA A 700 -2.62 -16.75 -34.82
N ASP A 701 -2.75 -16.44 -36.11
CA ASP A 701 -2.10 -15.27 -36.70
C ASP A 701 -3.01 -14.04 -36.60
N GLY A 702 -2.70 -13.14 -35.66
CA GLY A 702 -3.16 -11.75 -35.72
C GLY A 702 -3.87 -11.15 -34.50
N LYS A 703 -4.00 -11.84 -33.37
CA LYS A 703 -4.53 -11.21 -32.14
C LYS A 703 -3.37 -10.59 -31.34
N SER A 704 -3.41 -9.28 -31.15
CA SER A 704 -2.53 -8.59 -30.21
C SER A 704 -3.09 -8.72 -28.79
N PRO A 705 -2.27 -8.91 -27.74
CA PRO A 705 -2.79 -8.97 -26.38
C PRO A 705 -3.42 -7.63 -25.96
N ASN A 706 -4.31 -7.69 -24.96
CA ASN A 706 -4.80 -6.49 -24.31
C ASN A 706 -3.69 -5.91 -23.44
N LEU A 707 -3.55 -4.58 -23.43
CA LEU A 707 -2.52 -3.87 -22.67
C LEU A 707 -3.14 -2.79 -21.80
N LEU A 708 -2.61 -2.59 -20.60
CA LEU A 708 -2.83 -1.38 -19.81
C LEU A 708 -1.50 -0.65 -19.66
N VAL A 709 -1.45 0.58 -20.14
CA VAL A 709 -0.21 1.36 -20.26
C VAL A 709 -0.33 2.63 -19.43
N PHE A 710 0.63 2.84 -18.54
CA PHE A 710 0.80 4.08 -17.79
C PHE A 710 2.02 4.81 -18.35
N GLU A 711 1.78 5.87 -19.10
CA GLU A 711 2.84 6.78 -19.54
C GLU A 711 3.08 7.80 -18.42
N ILE A 712 4.26 7.76 -17.81
CA ILE A 712 4.64 8.61 -16.66
C ILE A 712 5.40 9.85 -17.14
N SER A 713 6.20 9.73 -18.20
CA SER A 713 6.96 10.85 -18.78
C SER A 713 7.45 10.47 -20.18
N PRO A 714 7.53 11.40 -21.16
CA PRO A 714 7.20 12.83 -21.08
C PRO A 714 5.71 13.15 -21.24
N ASN A 715 4.91 12.22 -21.77
CA ASN A 715 3.50 12.44 -22.06
C ASN A 715 2.64 11.66 -21.07
N GLU A 716 2.23 12.32 -20.00
CA GLU A 716 1.39 11.69 -18.98
C GLU A 716 0.05 11.19 -19.55
N GLY A 717 -0.30 9.94 -19.27
CA GLY A 717 -1.53 9.35 -19.77
C GLY A 717 -1.71 7.89 -19.37
N ILE A 718 -2.94 7.40 -19.55
CA ILE A 718 -3.29 5.99 -19.38
C ILE A 718 -3.92 5.50 -20.67
N THR A 719 -3.45 4.39 -21.22
CA THR A 719 -4.02 3.78 -22.42
C THR A 719 -4.45 2.36 -22.12
N LEU A 720 -5.71 2.04 -22.42
CA LEU A 720 -6.22 0.66 -22.41
C LEU A 720 -6.37 0.18 -23.86
N GLN A 721 -5.52 -0.77 -24.26
CA GLN A 721 -5.60 -1.45 -25.55
C GLN A 721 -6.51 -2.67 -25.42
N LEU A 722 -7.56 -2.72 -26.25
CA LEU A 722 -8.47 -3.85 -26.37
C LEU A 722 -8.58 -4.31 -27.81
N ASN A 723 -9.09 -5.51 -28.01
CA ASN A 723 -9.37 -6.06 -29.33
C ASN A 723 -10.83 -5.86 -29.75
N THR A 724 -11.05 -5.49 -31.03
CA THR A 724 -12.39 -5.40 -31.65
C THR A 724 -12.43 -6.12 -33.00
N MET A 725 -13.64 -6.42 -33.50
CA MET A 725 -13.80 -7.05 -34.82
C MET A 725 -13.42 -6.06 -35.93
N ASP A 726 -12.62 -6.49 -36.90
CA ASP A 726 -12.28 -5.69 -38.05
C ASP A 726 -13.49 -5.61 -39.01
N PRO A 727 -14.08 -4.43 -39.25
CA PRO A 727 -15.20 -4.28 -40.17
C PRO A 727 -14.80 -4.52 -41.65
N GLN A 728 -13.50 -4.46 -41.99
CA GLN A 728 -13.02 -4.64 -43.37
C GLN A 728 -12.71 -6.11 -43.70
N HIS A 729 -12.31 -6.92 -42.70
CA HIS A 729 -11.99 -8.34 -42.88
C HIS A 729 -12.92 -9.21 -42.03
N LYS A 730 -13.82 -9.97 -42.68
CA LYS A 730 -14.69 -10.94 -41.99
C LYS A 730 -13.85 -11.96 -41.22
N GLY A 731 -13.83 -11.84 -39.89
CA GLY A 731 -13.12 -12.73 -38.96
C GLY A 731 -11.79 -12.17 -38.43
N GLY A 732 -11.35 -11.00 -38.91
CA GLY A 732 -10.17 -10.31 -38.37
C GLY A 732 -10.48 -9.62 -37.04
N VAL A 733 -9.49 -9.54 -36.17
CA VAL A 733 -9.54 -8.75 -34.93
C VAL A 733 -8.46 -7.68 -35.03
N LYS A 734 -8.76 -6.45 -34.63
CA LYS A 734 -7.81 -5.35 -34.59
C LYS A 734 -7.78 -4.69 -33.21
N PRO A 735 -6.62 -4.16 -32.76
CA PRO A 735 -6.55 -3.39 -31.54
C PRO A 735 -7.29 -2.05 -31.67
N ILE A 736 -7.90 -1.60 -30.58
CA ILE A 736 -8.42 -0.26 -30.34
C ILE A 736 -7.81 0.29 -29.05
N HIS A 737 -7.61 1.60 -29.01
CA HIS A 737 -7.03 2.30 -27.88
C HIS A 737 -8.07 3.20 -27.24
N MET A 738 -8.16 3.13 -25.91
CA MET A 738 -8.88 4.10 -25.09
C MET A 738 -7.85 4.91 -24.31
N ASP A 739 -7.64 6.14 -24.77
CA ASP A 739 -6.66 7.05 -24.18
C ASP A 739 -7.33 7.98 -23.16
N PHE A 740 -6.77 8.02 -21.96
CA PHE A 740 -7.17 8.90 -20.88
C PHE A 740 -6.06 9.92 -20.67
N HIS A 741 -6.29 11.14 -21.17
CA HIS A 741 -5.43 12.29 -20.95
C HIS A 741 -6.15 13.30 -20.06
N GLU A 742 -5.45 13.78 -19.04
CA GLU A 742 -5.93 14.90 -18.23
C GLU A 742 -5.36 16.21 -18.76
N SER A 743 -6.10 17.32 -18.57
CA SER A 743 -5.59 18.64 -18.91
C SER A 743 -4.31 18.91 -18.11
N ARG A 744 -3.23 19.30 -18.81
CA ARG A 744 -1.94 19.62 -18.18
C ARG A 744 -1.97 20.90 -17.33
N ASP A 745 -3.06 21.66 -17.41
CA ASP A 745 -3.20 22.92 -16.68
C ASP A 745 -3.34 22.64 -15.18
N ASN A 746 -2.47 23.27 -14.38
CA ASN A 746 -2.46 23.24 -12.91
C ASN A 746 -2.07 21.91 -12.21
N VAL A 747 -1.40 20.98 -12.89
CA VAL A 747 -0.82 19.81 -12.19
C VAL A 747 0.54 20.18 -11.58
N HIS A 748 0.73 19.89 -10.29
CA HIS A 748 2.00 20.10 -9.59
C HIS A 748 3.14 19.26 -10.18
N GLU A 749 4.34 19.84 -10.31
CA GLU A 749 5.55 19.08 -10.60
C GLU A 749 5.97 18.21 -9.41
N ALA A 750 6.84 17.23 -9.66
CA ALA A 750 7.29 16.29 -8.63
C ALA A 750 7.86 16.95 -7.36
N TYR A 751 8.65 18.03 -7.51
CA TYR A 751 9.19 18.74 -6.35
C TYR A 751 8.15 19.61 -5.64
N GLU A 752 7.13 20.10 -6.33
CA GLU A 752 6.01 20.82 -5.71
C GLU A 752 5.25 19.88 -4.78
N ASN A 753 4.85 18.70 -5.27
CA ASN A 753 4.16 17.68 -4.48
C ASN A 753 4.97 17.28 -3.24
N LEU A 754 6.24 16.92 -3.43
CA LEU A 754 7.06 16.45 -2.31
C LEU A 754 7.33 17.57 -1.29
N ILE A 755 7.61 18.80 -1.72
CA ILE A 755 7.82 19.89 -0.76
C ILE A 755 6.52 20.18 0.00
N TYR A 756 5.38 20.20 -0.68
CA TYR A 756 4.07 20.36 -0.05
C TYR A 756 3.79 19.27 0.98
N ASP A 757 4.03 18.01 0.63
CA ASP A 757 3.83 16.85 1.50
C ASP A 757 4.77 16.90 2.73
N ALA A 758 6.03 17.27 2.54
CA ALA A 758 6.99 17.44 3.64
C ALA A 758 6.61 18.58 4.59
N LEU A 759 6.05 19.68 4.07
CA LEU A 759 5.51 20.79 4.89
C LEU A 759 4.25 20.37 5.66
N HIS A 760 3.43 19.47 5.10
CA HIS A 760 2.26 18.89 5.79
C HIS A 760 2.62 17.74 6.74
N GLY A 761 3.80 17.14 6.58
CA GLY A 761 4.20 15.96 7.33
C GLY A 761 3.53 14.70 6.83
N ASP A 762 3.12 14.67 5.56
CA ASP A 762 2.64 13.48 4.88
C ASP A 762 3.84 12.76 4.24
N PRO A 763 4.19 11.56 4.72
CA PRO A 763 5.36 10.88 4.21
C PRO A 763 5.01 9.76 3.20
N THR A 764 3.79 9.75 2.65
CA THR A 764 3.29 8.70 1.74
C THR A 764 4.17 8.50 0.51
N PHE A 765 4.63 9.60 -0.10
CA PHE A 765 5.46 9.59 -1.31
C PHE A 765 6.96 9.80 -1.03
N PHE A 766 7.42 9.40 0.14
CA PHE A 766 8.83 9.40 0.53
C PHE A 766 9.34 7.99 0.78
N ALA A 767 10.62 7.75 0.50
CA ALA A 767 11.21 6.45 0.74
C ALA A 767 11.45 6.25 2.26
N HIS A 768 10.75 5.28 2.85
CA HIS A 768 10.98 4.88 4.23
C HIS A 768 12.27 4.04 4.35
N TRP A 769 12.96 4.07 5.50
CA TRP A 769 14.21 3.32 5.69
C TRP A 769 14.07 1.84 5.34
N ASP A 770 13.02 1.18 5.84
CA ASP A 770 12.73 -0.22 5.53
C ASP A 770 12.71 -0.52 4.00
N GLU A 771 12.16 0.39 3.20
CA GLU A 771 12.11 0.25 1.74
C GLU A 771 13.50 0.41 1.13
N VAL A 772 14.27 1.41 1.59
CA VAL A 772 15.64 1.67 1.15
C VAL A 772 16.56 0.49 1.47
N GLU A 773 16.49 -0.03 2.70
CA GLU A 773 17.30 -1.17 3.14
C GLU A 773 16.98 -2.43 2.34
N LEU A 774 15.70 -2.75 2.17
CA LEU A 774 15.28 -3.92 1.39
C LEU A 774 15.67 -3.80 -0.09
N SER A 775 15.56 -2.60 -0.66
CA SER A 775 16.00 -2.33 -2.04
C SER A 775 17.50 -2.54 -2.20
N TRP A 776 18.31 -2.04 -1.25
CA TRP A 776 19.75 -2.31 -1.25
C TRP A 776 20.08 -3.79 -1.05
N LYS A 777 19.38 -4.48 -0.15
CA LYS A 777 19.57 -5.91 0.09
C LYS A 777 19.31 -6.73 -1.17
N TRP A 778 18.30 -6.35 -1.95
CA TRP A 778 17.98 -7.03 -3.21
C TRP A 778 19.00 -6.73 -4.32
N VAL A 779 19.50 -5.49 -4.40
CA VAL A 779 20.48 -5.06 -5.43
C VAL A 779 21.91 -5.49 -5.11
N GLN A 780 22.26 -5.70 -3.84
CA GLN A 780 23.63 -6.02 -3.40
C GLN A 780 24.28 -7.20 -4.17
N PRO A 781 23.60 -8.34 -4.40
CA PRO A 781 24.15 -9.43 -5.21
C PRO A 781 24.49 -9.05 -6.65
N ILE A 782 23.76 -8.10 -7.25
CA ILE A 782 24.04 -7.58 -8.60
C ILE A 782 25.37 -6.82 -8.60
N LEU A 783 25.56 -5.92 -7.63
CA LEU A 783 26.79 -5.14 -7.51
C LEU A 783 28.03 -6.05 -7.36
N GLU A 784 27.91 -7.07 -6.50
CA GLU A 784 28.99 -8.04 -6.28
C GLU A 784 29.28 -8.89 -7.53
N ALA A 785 28.24 -9.26 -8.28
CA ALA A 785 28.39 -10.00 -9.53
C ALA A 785 29.04 -9.14 -10.63
N PHE A 786 28.72 -7.84 -10.67
CA PHE A 786 29.29 -6.88 -11.62
C PHE A 786 30.77 -6.62 -11.35
N GLU A 787 31.14 -6.44 -10.06
CA GLU A 787 32.53 -6.28 -9.63
C GLU A 787 33.39 -7.50 -9.97
N LYS A 788 32.84 -8.71 -9.79
CA LYS A 788 33.49 -9.98 -10.14
C LYS A 788 33.37 -10.34 -11.63
N ASN A 789 32.72 -9.49 -12.43
CA ASN A 789 32.46 -9.71 -13.84
C ASN A 789 31.78 -11.05 -14.15
N LEU A 790 30.87 -11.50 -13.28
CA LEU A 790 30.05 -12.70 -13.48
C LEU A 790 28.88 -12.45 -14.44
N VAL A 791 28.50 -11.18 -14.63
CA VAL A 791 27.52 -10.74 -15.63
C VAL A 791 28.26 -10.03 -16.75
N PRO A 792 28.25 -10.56 -17.99
CA PRO A 792 28.93 -9.94 -19.12
C PRO A 792 28.43 -8.51 -19.38
N LEU A 793 29.34 -7.63 -19.81
CA LEU A 793 28.99 -6.26 -20.21
C LEU A 793 28.74 -6.23 -21.72
N HIS A 794 27.48 -6.05 -22.11
CA HIS A 794 27.08 -6.08 -23.52
C HIS A 794 27.18 -4.69 -24.16
N PRO A 795 27.84 -4.53 -25.32
CA PRO A 795 27.83 -3.27 -26.05
C PRO A 795 26.48 -3.05 -26.75
N TYR A 796 26.01 -1.81 -26.80
CA TYR A 796 24.88 -1.42 -27.65
C TYR A 796 25.17 -0.09 -28.34
N ALA A 797 24.68 0.10 -29.56
CA ALA A 797 24.88 1.37 -30.27
C ALA A 797 24.01 2.47 -29.65
N ALA A 798 24.55 3.66 -29.42
CA ALA A 798 23.75 4.80 -29.00
C ALA A 798 22.62 5.06 -30.01
N GLY A 799 21.39 5.21 -29.52
CA GLY A 799 20.17 5.36 -30.32
C GLY A 799 19.38 4.07 -30.54
N THR A 800 19.78 2.93 -29.96
CA THR A 800 18.97 1.70 -29.92
C THR A 800 18.17 1.58 -28.61
N TYR A 801 17.40 0.50 -28.45
CA TYR A 801 16.69 0.17 -27.20
C TYR A 801 17.53 -0.68 -26.23
N GLY A 802 18.86 -0.71 -26.41
CA GLY A 802 19.79 -1.44 -25.57
C GLY A 802 20.44 -2.64 -26.28
N PRO A 803 21.08 -3.55 -25.53
CA PRO A 803 21.70 -4.77 -26.04
C PRO A 803 20.63 -5.83 -26.38
N ALA A 804 20.88 -6.66 -27.40
CA ALA A 804 19.95 -7.69 -27.87
C ALA A 804 19.62 -8.74 -26.79
N GLU A 805 20.53 -8.95 -25.84
CA GLU A 805 20.34 -9.82 -24.69
C GLU A 805 19.20 -9.34 -23.77
N SER A 806 18.89 -8.04 -23.78
CA SER A 806 17.71 -7.50 -23.10
C SER A 806 16.40 -7.94 -23.74
N ASP A 807 16.38 -8.15 -25.06
CA ASP A 807 15.20 -8.70 -25.76
C ASP A 807 15.11 -10.20 -25.54
N ALA A 808 16.26 -10.90 -25.58
CA ALA A 808 16.36 -12.33 -25.32
C ALA A 808 15.82 -12.71 -23.94
N LEU A 809 16.08 -11.89 -22.91
CA LEU A 809 15.58 -12.10 -21.54
C LEU A 809 14.05 -12.26 -21.46
N LEU A 810 13.29 -11.53 -22.26
CA LEU A 810 11.82 -11.63 -22.30
C LEU A 810 11.37 -12.74 -23.25
N ALA A 811 12.12 -12.94 -24.35
CA ALA A 811 11.81 -13.94 -25.35
C ALA A 811 11.87 -15.38 -24.79
N GLU A 812 12.68 -15.63 -23.75
CA GLU A 812 12.70 -16.90 -23.03
C GLU A 812 11.33 -17.31 -22.47
N ASP A 813 10.51 -16.34 -22.07
CA ASP A 813 9.14 -16.55 -21.58
C ASP A 813 8.07 -16.32 -22.67
N GLY A 814 8.50 -16.06 -23.92
CA GLY A 814 7.61 -15.78 -25.05
C GLY A 814 7.10 -14.34 -25.12
N TYR A 815 7.71 -13.42 -24.39
CA TYR A 815 7.34 -11.99 -24.38
C TYR A 815 8.35 -11.14 -25.16
N HIS A 816 8.02 -9.85 -25.34
CA HIS A 816 8.90 -8.84 -25.92
C HIS A 816 8.63 -7.49 -25.29
N TRP A 817 9.57 -6.55 -25.42
CA TRP A 817 9.34 -5.17 -24.99
C TRP A 817 8.29 -4.49 -25.87
N TRP A 818 7.25 -3.96 -25.23
CA TRP A 818 6.26 -3.15 -25.93
C TRP A 818 6.82 -1.76 -26.22
N PHE A 819 6.41 -1.20 -27.38
CA PHE A 819 6.78 0.13 -27.87
C PHE A 819 8.21 0.32 -28.34
N ASP A 820 8.98 -0.77 -28.45
CA ASP A 820 10.18 -0.77 -29.26
C ASP A 820 9.77 -0.88 -30.72
N ALA A 821 10.15 0.09 -31.55
CA ALA A 821 9.87 0.03 -32.97
C ALA A 821 10.50 -1.23 -33.58
N LYS A 822 9.67 -2.19 -34.03
CA LYS A 822 10.16 -3.30 -34.87
C LYS A 822 10.63 -2.72 -36.20
N PRO A 823 11.77 -3.17 -36.76
CA PRO A 823 12.09 -2.85 -38.15
C PRO A 823 10.95 -3.38 -39.01
N GLU A 824 10.23 -2.50 -39.71
CA GLU A 824 9.26 -2.93 -40.72
C GLU A 824 10.02 -3.67 -41.82
N GLN A 825 9.87 -4.99 -41.88
CA GLN A 825 10.10 -5.74 -43.11
C GLN A 825 8.81 -5.65 -43.93
N GLU A 826 8.68 -4.60 -44.75
CA GLU A 826 7.69 -4.59 -45.80
C GLU A 826 8.09 -5.62 -46.88
N PHE A 827 7.28 -6.67 -47.05
CA PHE A 827 7.40 -7.58 -48.17
C PHE A 827 6.55 -7.07 -49.32
N GLU A 828 7.18 -6.44 -50.32
CA GLU A 828 6.50 -6.09 -51.57
C GLU A 828 6.36 -7.37 -52.42
N THR A 829 5.12 -7.83 -52.64
CA THR A 829 4.86 -8.98 -53.51
C THR A 829 4.74 -8.51 -54.96
N LYS A 830 5.80 -8.68 -55.76
CA LYS A 830 5.76 -8.57 -57.22
C LYS A 830 5.74 -9.97 -57.85
N GLY A 831 4.54 -10.49 -58.11
CA GLY A 831 4.36 -11.83 -58.69
C GLY A 831 4.55 -12.95 -57.66
N ARG A 832 4.99 -14.14 -58.11
CA ARG A 832 5.12 -15.36 -57.29
C ARG A 832 6.37 -15.41 -56.39
N GLU A 833 7.14 -14.34 -56.29
CA GLU A 833 8.37 -14.29 -55.48
C GLU A 833 8.32 -13.12 -54.49
N GLN A 834 8.64 -13.40 -53.22
CA GLN A 834 8.77 -12.40 -52.16
C GLN A 834 10.23 -11.92 -52.09
N TYR A 835 10.43 -10.61 -52.13
CA TYR A 835 11.74 -9.98 -51.94
C TYR A 835 11.73 -9.14 -50.66
N ALA A 836 12.74 -9.33 -49.79
CA ALA A 836 12.96 -8.50 -48.61
C ALA A 836 13.97 -7.40 -48.95
N PHE A 837 13.65 -6.13 -48.67
CA PHE A 837 14.59 -5.02 -48.80
C PHE A 837 14.60 -4.16 -47.53
N HIS A 838 15.79 -3.72 -47.13
CA HIS A 838 15.99 -2.68 -46.12
C HIS A 838 16.08 -1.33 -46.83
N LYS A 839 15.30 -0.33 -46.40
CA LYS A 839 15.40 1.03 -46.91
C LYS A 839 15.92 1.94 -45.80
N ASP A 840 17.22 2.17 -45.79
CA ASP A 840 17.83 3.28 -45.04
C ASP A 840 17.72 4.55 -45.90
N HIS A 841 16.88 5.51 -45.49
CA HIS A 841 16.98 6.92 -45.90
C HIS A 841 16.61 7.85 -44.76
#